data_AF-A0A0K6GFI0-F1
#
_entry.id   AF-A0A0K6GFI0-F1
#
_cell.length_a   1.000
_cell.length_b   1.000
_cell.length_c   1.000
_cell.angle_alpha   90.00
_cell.angle_beta   90.00
_cell.angle_gamma   90.00
#
_symmetry.space_group_name_H-M   'P 1'
#
loop_
_entity.id
_entity.type
_entity.pdbx_description
1 polymer ?
#
loop_
_entity_poly.entity_id
_entity_poly.type
_entity_poly.pdbx_seq_one_letter_code
_entity_poly.pdbx_strand_id
1 'polypeptide(L)'
;MSTFSRIAAVVVFLFSVGLLVSALPSPRGDDSWSIVGADTIPLCGVLAKFFVEVKACLEAITLCQDIVAVKLQIVAFVGLLRGCTADLVKIGADVKIAAEVQASIVTCFVSFLTLLVKVCVDLTAKFGLKVVVALCVEVDVCLHALLVQLNVCIHGVLALIVKGCTESVVAMAPKRRRTQKKQACEQDHRLSLLDMPIEILSEVGSYVLPIDLLSLSRTNKSLRSLLMDRSSRHVWQSAMQNMEGLPPCPSNWSEPRYLSLIFSKTCSICDKPARSRIDEVLLVRLCGGCRDEKLMPLAELPKSLHSLVHHSTRITRRESHVLREDAEAVCNRYNQLRKYGDGVLFGAWVEHRKRRTNNRRKHALQLIKFLDALEQEQIHERDDLKAARRADIEARLLEQGWTRDDMDFTTNYQWKKQWLALVEQPKQLTERVWTNLYPKLHDLLESNRQARLTKENAERQRARKTCLKRFLFEIERNTPPLLKFEFQKSTGSQQNYKFRDIFPDVEDALEWPLIQTMNDNDLSVTAFRQQLLEHKDDISNLLTQWREKIRAHMVALLRTENRTYNPILEPPDSSTSDPFIDLSDDFKLLLRADSLFYLARTFNGIRFPFVYHETVEAGHDTYCCDRQGLWVGGKKDPLDMDRFRRYSNAQKVARVLLRSIGKPNASFLELETEDYVCGRCHDTKPRSWGEIVQHYVEQKRTYMRIQESAPKLAKKGITYNDVHDPEFDEDQPLIRILEPRISDKKVVPLRECNLCIKKPIALELVASENKLLRHLLEVHDIAEPELGIDYDISDRSTFGLEAGFGYDFRDADDNESDSESGDEEESDSDCDGEGQRWVSSFWFVHNGRWVKPGY
;
A
#
# COMPACT_ATOMS: atom_id res chain seq x y z
N MET A 1 -16.15 -15.48 -27.46
CA MET A 1 -16.29 -16.75 -28.23
C MET A 1 -16.63 -16.42 -29.68
N SER A 2 -15.67 -16.51 -30.61
CA SER A 2 -15.94 -16.58 -32.07
C SER A 2 -14.75 -17.12 -32.89
N THR A 3 -13.66 -17.55 -32.27
CA THR A 3 -12.44 -17.99 -32.97
C THR A 3 -12.35 -19.49 -33.25
N PHE A 4 -13.36 -20.29 -32.92
CA PHE A 4 -13.33 -21.75 -33.11
C PHE A 4 -14.27 -22.35 -34.16
N SER A 5 -15.09 -21.56 -34.87
CA SER A 5 -15.92 -22.07 -35.99
C SER A 5 -15.15 -22.25 -37.30
N ARG A 6 -13.82 -22.28 -37.27
CA ARG A 6 -12.97 -22.34 -38.48
C ARG A 6 -12.61 -23.75 -38.95
N ILE A 7 -13.32 -24.80 -38.53
CA ILE A 7 -13.17 -26.11 -39.20
C ILE A 7 -13.78 -26.00 -40.61
N ALA A 8 -14.95 -25.37 -40.75
CA ALA A 8 -15.52 -25.04 -42.05
C ALA A 8 -14.62 -24.07 -42.84
N ALA A 9 -13.94 -23.12 -42.19
CA ALA A 9 -13.00 -22.23 -42.89
C ALA A 9 -11.72 -22.94 -43.35
N VAL A 10 -11.24 -23.97 -42.63
CA VAL A 10 -10.11 -24.83 -43.05
C VAL A 10 -10.56 -25.79 -44.16
N VAL A 11 -11.77 -26.34 -44.07
CA VAL A 11 -12.35 -27.18 -45.14
C VAL A 11 -12.62 -26.33 -46.38
N VAL A 12 -13.23 -25.15 -46.26
CA VAL A 12 -13.37 -24.14 -47.33
C VAL A 12 -12.01 -23.65 -47.82
N PHE A 13 -10.98 -23.54 -46.97
CA PHE A 13 -9.61 -23.30 -47.40
C PHE A 13 -9.07 -24.48 -48.21
N LEU A 14 -9.27 -25.72 -47.79
CA LEU A 14 -8.86 -26.93 -48.53
C LEU A 14 -9.64 -27.10 -49.85
N PHE A 15 -10.92 -26.69 -49.89
CA PHE A 15 -11.78 -26.67 -51.07
C PHE A 15 -11.44 -25.50 -52.02
N SER A 16 -11.09 -24.32 -51.51
CA SER A 16 -10.65 -23.15 -52.30
C SER A 16 -9.18 -23.24 -52.75
N VAL A 17 -8.39 -24.11 -52.11
CA VAL A 17 -7.01 -24.47 -52.48
C VAL A 17 -6.98 -25.67 -53.43
N GLY A 18 -8.09 -25.96 -54.12
CA GLY A 18 -8.23 -27.03 -55.14
C GLY A 18 -7.24 -27.00 -56.33
N LEU A 19 -6.23 -26.11 -56.32
CA LEU A 19 -5.10 -26.09 -57.26
C LEU A 19 -3.74 -26.51 -56.64
N LEU A 20 -3.66 -26.86 -55.34
CA LEU A 20 -2.46 -27.48 -54.75
C LEU A 20 -2.52 -29.03 -54.72
N VAL A 21 -3.61 -29.62 -55.20
CA VAL A 21 -3.88 -31.07 -55.10
C VAL A 21 -3.48 -31.86 -56.38
N SER A 22 -2.75 -31.28 -57.31
CA SER A 22 -2.13 -32.05 -58.42
C SER A 22 -0.91 -32.89 -57.98
N ALA A 23 -0.48 -32.75 -56.72
CA ALA A 23 0.69 -33.43 -56.16
C ALA A 23 0.36 -34.33 -54.96
N LEU A 24 -0.90 -34.71 -54.74
CA LEU A 24 -1.18 -35.78 -53.78
C LEU A 24 -0.56 -37.08 -54.33
N PRO A 25 0.34 -37.75 -53.59
CA PRO A 25 0.70 -39.12 -53.94
C PRO A 25 -0.58 -39.95 -54.09
N SER A 26 -0.61 -40.86 -55.06
CA SER A 26 -1.44 -42.06 -54.90
C SER A 26 -1.08 -42.65 -53.54
N PRO A 27 -2.04 -43.04 -52.69
CA PRO A 27 -1.73 -43.60 -51.38
C PRO A 27 -0.76 -44.75 -51.60
N ARG A 28 0.52 -44.53 -51.27
CA ARG A 28 1.51 -45.60 -51.22
C ARG A 28 1.45 -46.14 -49.80
N GLY A 29 0.86 -47.31 -49.66
CA GLY A 29 0.95 -48.15 -48.48
C GLY A 29 -0.24 -48.02 -47.53
N ASP A 30 -1.14 -48.99 -47.64
CA ASP A 30 -2.22 -49.40 -46.74
C ASP A 30 -3.60 -48.77 -46.99
N ASP A 31 -4.33 -49.45 -47.89
CA ASP A 31 -5.74 -49.30 -48.24
C ASP A 31 -6.73 -49.66 -47.10
N SER A 32 -6.28 -49.55 -45.86
CA SER A 32 -7.02 -50.04 -44.71
C SER A 32 -7.70 -48.87 -44.01
N TRP A 33 -8.91 -48.50 -44.45
CA TRP A 33 -9.85 -47.68 -43.67
C TRP A 33 -10.39 -48.50 -42.46
N SER A 34 -9.51 -49.26 -41.81
CA SER A 34 -9.86 -50.15 -40.71
C SER A 34 -9.64 -49.43 -39.38
N ILE A 35 -10.64 -49.56 -38.52
CA ILE A 35 -10.59 -49.04 -37.16
C ILE A 35 -10.19 -50.20 -36.24
N VAL A 36 -9.09 -50.03 -35.51
CA VAL A 36 -8.67 -50.98 -34.47
C VAL A 36 -9.79 -51.08 -33.42
N GLY A 37 -10.29 -52.29 -33.15
CA GLY A 37 -11.36 -52.52 -32.17
C GLY A 37 -12.80 -52.40 -32.70
N ALA A 38 -13.01 -52.47 -34.02
CA ALA A 38 -14.34 -52.40 -34.63
C ALA A 38 -15.35 -53.44 -34.09
N ASP A 39 -14.88 -54.63 -33.68
CA ASP A 39 -15.72 -55.72 -33.18
C ASP A 39 -16.08 -55.61 -31.68
N THR A 40 -15.45 -54.68 -30.96
CA THR A 40 -15.56 -54.61 -29.48
C THR A 40 -16.13 -53.28 -28.97
N ILE A 41 -16.08 -52.20 -29.77
CA ILE A 41 -16.56 -50.88 -29.38
C ILE A 41 -17.67 -50.43 -30.35
N PRO A 42 -18.92 -50.21 -29.88
CA PRO A 42 -20.05 -49.82 -30.73
C PRO A 42 -19.78 -48.60 -31.62
N LEU A 43 -19.06 -47.60 -31.08
CA LEU A 43 -18.60 -46.43 -31.82
C LEU A 43 -17.68 -46.78 -33.00
N CYS A 44 -16.75 -47.71 -32.79
CA CYS A 44 -15.82 -48.14 -33.82
C CYS A 44 -16.51 -48.96 -34.91
N GLY A 45 -17.51 -49.78 -34.55
CA GLY A 45 -18.33 -50.52 -35.50
C GLY A 45 -19.16 -49.61 -36.42
N VAL A 46 -19.79 -48.57 -35.87
CA VAL A 46 -20.54 -47.56 -36.65
C VAL A 46 -19.62 -46.82 -37.61
N LEU A 47 -18.46 -46.38 -37.15
CA LEU A 47 -17.49 -45.66 -37.98
C LEU A 47 -16.87 -46.57 -39.06
N ALA A 48 -16.56 -47.83 -38.75
CA ALA A 48 -16.01 -48.78 -39.71
C ALA A 48 -17.00 -49.05 -40.85
N LYS A 49 -18.29 -49.25 -40.53
CA LYS A 49 -19.35 -49.40 -41.53
C LYS A 49 -19.49 -48.14 -42.40
N PHE A 50 -19.53 -46.97 -41.78
CA PHE A 50 -19.60 -45.69 -42.48
C PHE A 50 -18.44 -45.51 -43.47
N PHE A 51 -17.21 -45.82 -43.05
CA PHE A 51 -16.02 -45.68 -43.88
C PHE A 51 -16.08 -46.58 -45.13
N VAL A 52 -16.55 -47.83 -45.00
CA VAL A 52 -16.73 -48.73 -46.16
C VAL A 52 -17.74 -48.15 -47.15
N GLU A 53 -18.92 -47.75 -46.67
CA GLU A 53 -20.00 -47.22 -47.51
C GLU A 53 -19.62 -45.90 -48.19
N VAL A 54 -18.92 -45.02 -47.47
CA VAL A 54 -18.46 -43.74 -48.00
C VAL A 54 -17.34 -43.90 -49.02
N LYS A 55 -16.40 -44.82 -48.82
CA LYS A 55 -15.34 -45.09 -49.81
C LYS A 55 -15.95 -45.49 -51.16
N ALA A 56 -16.87 -46.45 -51.14
CA ALA A 56 -17.58 -46.91 -52.33
C ALA A 56 -18.40 -45.79 -53.01
N CYS A 57 -19.07 -44.95 -52.21
CA CYS A 57 -19.84 -43.82 -52.73
C CYS A 57 -18.94 -42.76 -53.38
N LEU A 58 -17.81 -42.41 -52.76
CA LEU A 58 -16.84 -41.46 -53.32
C LEU A 58 -16.21 -41.98 -54.63
N GLU A 59 -15.89 -43.28 -54.70
CA GLU A 59 -15.41 -43.91 -55.93
C GLU A 59 -16.47 -43.88 -57.05
N ALA A 60 -17.74 -44.14 -56.73
CA ALA A 60 -18.84 -44.04 -57.70
C ALA A 60 -19.03 -42.61 -58.24
N ILE A 61 -18.83 -41.58 -57.40
CA ILE A 61 -18.88 -40.17 -57.83
C ILE A 61 -17.80 -39.88 -58.87
N THR A 62 -16.58 -40.43 -58.72
CA THR A 62 -15.50 -40.19 -59.69
C THR A 62 -15.78 -40.76 -61.08
N LEU A 63 -16.60 -41.81 -61.17
CA LEU A 63 -16.98 -42.49 -62.42
C LEU A 63 -18.14 -41.81 -63.16
N CYS A 64 -18.81 -40.84 -62.54
CA CYS A 64 -19.93 -40.13 -63.16
C CYS A 64 -19.48 -39.32 -64.38
N GLN A 65 -20.24 -39.42 -65.48
CA GLN A 65 -19.97 -38.71 -66.74
C GLN A 65 -20.87 -37.50 -66.97
N ASP A 66 -21.97 -37.37 -66.23
CA ASP A 66 -22.91 -36.25 -66.34
C ASP A 66 -23.35 -35.71 -64.97
N ILE A 67 -23.88 -34.48 -64.97
CA ILE A 67 -24.25 -33.74 -63.76
C ILE A 67 -25.45 -34.38 -63.04
N VAL A 68 -26.33 -35.09 -63.75
CA VAL A 68 -27.51 -35.74 -63.15
C VAL A 68 -27.07 -36.94 -62.31
N ALA A 69 -26.15 -37.75 -62.83
CA ALA A 69 -25.52 -38.85 -62.11
C ALA A 69 -24.76 -38.36 -60.87
N VAL A 70 -23.98 -37.26 -60.99
CA VAL A 70 -23.27 -36.66 -59.85
C VAL A 70 -24.26 -36.20 -58.77
N LYS A 71 -25.35 -35.53 -59.14
CA LYS A 71 -26.38 -35.09 -58.18
C LYS A 71 -27.01 -36.24 -57.41
N LEU A 72 -27.35 -37.34 -58.08
CA LEU A 72 -27.91 -38.53 -57.44
C LEU A 72 -26.93 -39.16 -56.44
N GLN A 73 -25.65 -39.27 -56.82
CA GLN A 73 -24.62 -39.81 -55.93
C GLN A 73 -24.31 -38.90 -54.75
N ILE A 74 -24.39 -37.58 -54.91
CA ILE A 74 -24.23 -36.63 -53.80
C ILE A 74 -25.38 -36.74 -52.81
N VAL A 75 -26.62 -36.96 -53.27
CA VAL A 75 -27.75 -37.26 -52.37
C VAL A 75 -27.50 -38.54 -51.57
N ALA A 76 -26.98 -39.59 -52.20
CA ALA A 76 -26.60 -40.82 -51.51
C ALA A 76 -25.48 -40.58 -50.47
N PHE A 77 -24.43 -39.83 -50.84
CA PHE A 77 -23.33 -39.47 -49.95
C PHE A 77 -23.79 -38.65 -48.73
N VAL A 78 -24.65 -37.65 -48.94
CA VAL A 78 -25.27 -36.87 -47.87
C VAL A 78 -26.11 -37.77 -46.96
N GLY A 79 -26.82 -38.74 -47.52
CA GLY A 79 -27.55 -39.76 -46.76
C GLY A 79 -26.65 -40.55 -45.81
N LEU A 80 -25.47 -40.97 -46.26
CA LEU A 80 -24.48 -41.69 -45.44
C LEU A 80 -23.94 -40.82 -44.29
N LEU A 81 -23.63 -39.54 -44.56
CA LEU A 81 -23.18 -38.58 -43.54
C LEU A 81 -24.24 -38.37 -42.45
N ARG A 82 -25.50 -38.15 -42.85
CA ARG A 82 -26.62 -37.97 -41.91
C ARG A 82 -26.91 -39.24 -41.11
N GLY A 83 -26.88 -40.40 -41.76
CA GLY A 83 -27.07 -41.70 -41.13
C GLY A 83 -26.02 -41.97 -40.04
N CYS A 84 -24.74 -41.80 -40.37
CA CYS A 84 -23.66 -41.96 -39.40
C CYS A 84 -23.78 -40.96 -38.25
N THR A 85 -24.08 -39.69 -38.53
CA THR A 85 -24.30 -38.68 -37.48
C THR A 85 -25.42 -39.09 -36.54
N ALA A 86 -26.56 -39.57 -37.06
CA ALA A 86 -27.68 -40.03 -36.25
C ALA A 86 -27.33 -41.26 -35.38
N ASP A 87 -26.53 -42.18 -35.91
CA ASP A 87 -26.05 -43.34 -35.15
C ASP A 87 -25.04 -42.95 -34.07
N LEU A 88 -24.17 -41.96 -34.33
CA LEU A 88 -23.28 -41.38 -33.31
C LEU A 88 -24.05 -40.64 -32.20
N VAL A 89 -25.15 -39.96 -32.54
CA VAL A 89 -26.03 -39.32 -31.53
C VAL A 89 -26.60 -40.36 -30.57
N LYS A 90 -26.98 -41.55 -31.06
CA LYS A 90 -27.52 -42.64 -30.21
C LYS A 90 -26.50 -43.20 -29.23
N ILE A 91 -25.20 -43.08 -29.51
CA ILE A 91 -24.12 -43.59 -28.66
C ILE A 91 -23.89 -42.67 -27.44
N GLY A 92 -24.09 -41.35 -27.59
CA GLY A 92 -23.89 -40.38 -26.51
C GLY A 92 -22.45 -39.86 -26.37
N ALA A 93 -22.20 -39.11 -25.29
CA ALA A 93 -20.94 -38.40 -25.05
C ALA A 93 -19.91 -39.22 -24.23
N ASP A 94 -18.64 -38.84 -24.31
CA ASP A 94 -17.53 -39.33 -23.46
C ASP A 94 -17.25 -40.84 -23.50
N VAL A 95 -17.23 -41.42 -24.69
CA VAL A 95 -16.80 -42.81 -24.90
C VAL A 95 -15.30 -42.93 -24.63
N LYS A 96 -14.93 -43.62 -23.55
CA LYS A 96 -13.53 -43.90 -23.21
C LYS A 96 -12.94 -44.91 -24.19
N ILE A 97 -12.00 -44.47 -25.02
CA ILE A 97 -11.26 -45.31 -25.97
C ILE A 97 -9.76 -45.25 -25.69
N ALA A 98 -9.05 -46.34 -25.98
CA ALA A 98 -7.60 -46.39 -25.87
C ALA A 98 -6.94 -45.46 -26.90
N ALA A 99 -5.75 -44.94 -26.60
CA ALA A 99 -5.03 -44.01 -27.48
C ALA A 99 -4.75 -44.58 -28.88
N GLU A 100 -4.53 -45.90 -28.98
CA GLU A 100 -4.32 -46.61 -30.25
C GLU A 100 -5.58 -46.60 -31.13
N VAL A 101 -6.75 -46.81 -30.53
CA VAL A 101 -8.06 -46.74 -31.22
C VAL A 101 -8.34 -45.31 -31.67
N GLN A 102 -8.07 -44.32 -30.82
CA GLN A 102 -8.23 -42.91 -31.16
C GLN A 102 -7.33 -42.49 -32.33
N ALA A 103 -6.07 -42.95 -32.38
CA ALA A 103 -5.15 -42.69 -33.49
C ALA A 103 -5.62 -43.31 -34.81
N SER A 104 -6.20 -44.52 -34.75
CA SER A 104 -6.77 -45.21 -35.92
C SER A 104 -8.00 -44.47 -36.48
N ILE A 105 -8.90 -43.96 -35.61
CA ILE A 105 -10.04 -43.12 -36.01
C ILE A 105 -9.56 -41.83 -36.68
N VAL A 106 -8.59 -41.14 -36.07
CA VAL A 106 -8.01 -39.91 -36.63
C VAL A 106 -7.44 -40.15 -38.03
N THR A 107 -6.69 -41.25 -38.22
CA THR A 107 -6.10 -41.60 -39.51
C THR A 107 -7.15 -41.87 -40.58
N CYS A 108 -8.24 -42.57 -40.24
CA CYS A 108 -9.35 -42.82 -41.17
C CYS A 108 -10.05 -41.51 -41.60
N PHE A 109 -10.33 -40.61 -40.66
CA PHE A 109 -10.93 -39.31 -40.98
C PHE A 109 -10.02 -38.42 -41.82
N VAL A 110 -8.71 -38.39 -41.55
CA VAL A 110 -7.75 -37.67 -42.40
C VAL A 110 -7.75 -38.23 -43.83
N SER A 111 -7.81 -39.55 -43.97
CA SER A 111 -7.83 -40.24 -45.27
C SER A 111 -9.13 -39.98 -46.04
N PHE A 112 -10.27 -40.06 -45.36
CA PHE A 112 -11.59 -39.72 -45.90
C PHE A 112 -11.65 -38.26 -46.39
N LEU A 113 -11.24 -37.31 -45.56
CA LEU A 113 -11.23 -35.88 -45.93
C LEU A 113 -10.30 -35.62 -47.12
N THR A 114 -9.16 -36.31 -47.18
CA THR A 114 -8.23 -36.20 -48.31
C THR A 114 -8.83 -36.75 -49.61
N LEU A 115 -9.54 -37.89 -49.54
CA LEU A 115 -10.23 -38.46 -50.71
C LEU A 115 -11.38 -37.57 -51.17
N LEU A 116 -12.17 -37.04 -50.24
CA LEU A 116 -13.27 -36.11 -50.55
C LEU A 116 -12.76 -34.87 -51.30
N VAL A 117 -11.63 -34.29 -50.87
CA VAL A 117 -11.00 -33.16 -51.57
C VAL A 117 -10.57 -33.56 -53.00
N LYS A 118 -9.97 -34.75 -53.19
CA LYS A 118 -9.62 -35.25 -54.54
C LYS A 118 -10.85 -35.36 -55.45
N VAL A 119 -11.92 -35.98 -54.98
CA VAL A 119 -13.18 -36.11 -55.74
C VAL A 119 -13.72 -34.74 -56.15
N CYS A 120 -13.66 -33.76 -55.25
CA CYS A 120 -14.15 -32.41 -55.55
C CYS A 120 -13.27 -31.67 -56.57
N VAL A 121 -11.95 -31.92 -56.57
CA VAL A 121 -11.03 -31.43 -57.61
C VAL A 121 -11.38 -32.07 -58.96
N ASP A 122 -11.58 -33.39 -59.01
CA ASP A 122 -11.93 -34.11 -60.24
C ASP A 122 -13.28 -33.65 -60.81
N LEU A 123 -14.29 -33.44 -59.95
CA LEU A 123 -15.58 -32.89 -60.36
C LEU A 123 -15.46 -31.45 -60.85
N THR A 124 -14.59 -30.64 -60.22
CA THR A 124 -14.37 -29.24 -60.64
C THR A 124 -13.72 -29.19 -62.02
N ALA A 125 -12.78 -30.09 -62.28
CA ALA A 125 -12.16 -30.26 -63.60
C ALA A 125 -13.15 -30.72 -64.67
N LYS A 126 -14.09 -31.62 -64.31
CA LYS A 126 -15.08 -32.18 -65.26
C LYS A 126 -16.29 -31.27 -65.54
N PHE A 127 -16.83 -30.58 -64.52
CA PHE A 127 -18.13 -29.91 -64.60
C PHE A 127 -18.10 -28.42 -64.27
N GLY A 128 -16.94 -27.88 -63.86
CA GLY A 128 -16.76 -26.47 -63.55
C GLY A 128 -17.18 -26.07 -62.13
N LEU A 129 -16.54 -25.03 -61.62
CA LEU A 129 -16.62 -24.61 -60.21
C LEU A 129 -18.03 -24.23 -59.74
N LYS A 130 -18.83 -23.56 -60.59
CA LYS A 130 -20.21 -23.16 -60.22
C LYS A 130 -21.10 -24.35 -59.88
N VAL A 131 -20.93 -25.47 -60.59
CA VAL A 131 -21.72 -26.69 -60.37
C VAL A 131 -21.25 -27.37 -59.08
N VAL A 132 -19.94 -27.45 -58.85
CA VAL A 132 -19.38 -28.08 -57.64
C VAL A 132 -19.68 -27.27 -56.38
N VAL A 133 -19.58 -25.94 -56.41
CA VAL A 133 -19.90 -25.09 -55.24
C VAL A 133 -21.35 -25.28 -54.81
N ALA A 134 -22.30 -25.34 -55.76
CA ALA A 134 -23.70 -25.57 -55.44
C ALA A 134 -23.96 -26.95 -54.79
N LEU A 135 -23.13 -27.94 -55.10
CA LEU A 135 -23.22 -29.30 -54.58
C LEU A 135 -22.47 -29.48 -53.24
N CYS A 136 -21.42 -28.69 -53.01
CA CYS A 136 -20.60 -28.77 -51.79
C CYS A 136 -21.26 -28.12 -50.56
N VAL A 137 -22.22 -27.20 -50.73
CA VAL A 137 -22.92 -26.57 -49.59
C VAL A 137 -23.66 -27.60 -48.74
N GLU A 138 -24.36 -28.55 -49.36
CA GLU A 138 -25.12 -29.56 -48.60
C GLU A 138 -24.20 -30.59 -47.93
N VAL A 139 -23.09 -30.92 -48.58
CA VAL A 139 -22.04 -31.79 -48.04
C VAL A 139 -21.35 -31.15 -46.83
N ASP A 140 -21.02 -29.86 -46.90
CA ASP A 140 -20.33 -29.12 -45.83
C ASP A 140 -21.13 -29.12 -44.53
N VAL A 141 -22.44 -28.82 -44.62
CA VAL A 141 -23.34 -28.83 -43.45
C VAL A 141 -23.38 -30.22 -42.79
N CYS A 142 -23.48 -31.29 -43.59
CA CYS A 142 -23.57 -32.65 -43.06
C CYS A 142 -22.24 -33.16 -42.52
N LEU A 143 -21.12 -32.79 -43.15
CA LEU A 143 -19.78 -33.14 -42.68
C LEU A 143 -19.45 -32.42 -41.37
N HIS A 144 -19.82 -31.15 -41.24
CA HIS A 144 -19.64 -30.38 -40.00
C HIS A 144 -20.45 -31.02 -38.86
N ALA A 145 -21.70 -31.39 -39.10
CA ALA A 145 -22.53 -32.07 -38.11
C ALA A 145 -21.90 -33.40 -37.64
N LEU A 146 -21.39 -34.22 -38.57
CA LEU A 146 -20.71 -35.47 -38.26
C LEU A 146 -19.47 -35.25 -37.38
N LEU A 147 -18.62 -34.30 -37.75
CA LEU A 147 -17.38 -33.98 -37.03
C LEU A 147 -17.66 -33.45 -35.62
N VAL A 148 -18.63 -32.55 -35.47
CA VAL A 148 -19.06 -32.05 -34.15
C VAL A 148 -19.57 -33.20 -33.28
N GLN A 149 -20.42 -34.08 -33.83
CA GLN A 149 -20.95 -35.19 -33.06
C GLN A 149 -19.85 -36.19 -32.67
N LEU A 150 -18.89 -36.45 -33.55
CA LEU A 150 -17.72 -37.28 -33.22
C LEU A 150 -16.91 -36.68 -32.04
N ASN A 151 -16.80 -35.36 -31.95
CA ASN A 151 -16.13 -34.68 -30.84
C ASN A 151 -16.87 -34.79 -29.51
N VAL A 152 -18.20 -34.89 -29.57
CA VAL A 152 -19.03 -35.16 -28.40
C VAL A 152 -18.79 -36.60 -27.94
N CYS A 153 -18.69 -37.55 -28.86
CA CYS A 153 -18.39 -38.95 -28.53
C CYS A 153 -16.96 -39.15 -28.01
N ILE A 154 -15.97 -38.47 -28.58
CA ILE A 154 -14.55 -38.54 -28.17
C ILE A 154 -14.00 -37.13 -27.99
N HIS A 155 -13.94 -36.67 -26.74
CA HIS A 155 -13.49 -35.32 -26.44
C HIS A 155 -12.07 -35.05 -26.98
N GLY A 156 -11.91 -33.95 -27.73
CA GLY A 156 -10.62 -33.52 -28.27
C GLY A 156 -10.18 -34.23 -29.55
N VAL A 157 -10.94 -35.20 -30.06
CA VAL A 157 -10.60 -35.89 -31.32
C VAL A 157 -10.57 -34.94 -32.52
N LEU A 158 -11.41 -33.90 -32.54
CA LEU A 158 -11.37 -32.91 -33.63
C LEU A 158 -10.05 -32.15 -33.69
N ALA A 159 -9.48 -31.81 -32.54
CA ALA A 159 -8.18 -31.14 -32.52
C ALA A 159 -7.08 -32.05 -33.12
N LEU A 160 -7.17 -33.36 -32.89
CA LEU A 160 -6.26 -34.36 -33.46
C LEU A 160 -6.48 -34.55 -34.96
N ILE A 161 -7.73 -34.60 -35.44
CA ILE A 161 -8.05 -34.67 -36.88
C ILE A 161 -7.53 -33.43 -37.60
N VAL A 162 -7.81 -32.23 -37.07
CA VAL A 162 -7.31 -30.97 -37.63
C VAL A 162 -5.79 -30.95 -37.68
N LYS A 163 -5.13 -31.37 -36.59
CA LYS A 163 -3.67 -31.49 -36.55
C LYS A 163 -3.15 -32.47 -37.61
N GLY A 164 -3.73 -33.65 -37.73
CA GLY A 164 -3.38 -34.65 -38.74
C GLY A 164 -3.55 -34.15 -40.18
N CYS A 165 -4.63 -33.40 -40.45
CA CYS A 165 -4.82 -32.74 -41.75
C CYS A 165 -3.73 -31.68 -42.02
N THR A 166 -3.35 -30.87 -41.03
CA THR A 166 -2.28 -29.87 -41.20
C THR A 166 -0.91 -30.51 -41.42
N GLU A 167 -0.60 -31.62 -40.74
CA GLU A 167 0.66 -32.34 -40.89
C GLU A 167 0.76 -33.01 -42.27
N SER A 168 -0.34 -33.58 -42.77
CA SER A 168 -0.45 -34.12 -44.12
C SER A 168 -0.19 -33.04 -45.20
N VAL A 169 -0.67 -31.81 -44.97
CA VAL A 169 -0.44 -30.66 -45.87
C VAL A 169 1.00 -30.11 -45.78
N VAL A 170 1.60 -30.07 -44.59
CA VAL A 170 2.98 -29.55 -44.37
C VAL A 170 4.06 -30.51 -44.89
N ALA A 171 3.82 -31.81 -44.87
CA ALA A 171 4.71 -32.81 -45.48
C ALA A 171 4.89 -32.62 -47.01
N MET A 172 4.02 -31.83 -47.65
CA MET A 172 3.99 -31.58 -49.09
C MET A 172 4.65 -30.25 -49.53
N ALA A 173 5.22 -29.47 -48.60
CA ALA A 173 5.99 -28.28 -48.93
C ALA A 173 7.43 -28.64 -49.40
N PRO A 174 7.94 -28.10 -50.51
CA PRO A 174 9.27 -28.47 -51.00
C PRO A 174 10.34 -27.99 -50.01
N LYS A 175 11.06 -28.94 -49.40
CA LYS A 175 12.24 -28.65 -48.57
C LYS A 175 13.30 -27.97 -49.43
N ARG A 176 13.59 -26.69 -49.16
CA ARG A 176 14.71 -25.95 -49.75
C ARG A 176 16.03 -26.65 -49.42
N ARG A 177 16.63 -27.33 -50.39
CA ARG A 177 18.06 -27.71 -50.38
C ARG A 177 18.89 -26.61 -51.04
N ARG A 178 19.97 -26.20 -50.36
CA ARG A 178 20.98 -25.26 -50.87
C ARG A 178 21.77 -25.90 -52.02
N THR A 179 21.71 -25.24 -53.18
CA THR A 179 22.69 -25.15 -54.29
C THR A 179 23.57 -26.37 -54.63
N GLN A 180 23.37 -26.94 -55.82
CA GLN A 180 24.42 -27.07 -56.85
C GLN A 180 23.86 -27.46 -58.24
N LYS A 181 24.35 -26.71 -59.25
CA LYS A 181 24.51 -26.95 -60.71
C LYS A 181 23.32 -27.34 -61.63
N LYS A 182 23.31 -26.62 -62.76
CA LYS A 182 22.51 -26.70 -64.00
C LYS A 182 22.24 -28.13 -64.52
N GLN A 183 20.98 -28.39 -64.88
CA GLN A 183 20.60 -29.01 -66.17
C GLN A 183 19.11 -28.74 -66.47
N ALA A 184 18.78 -28.69 -67.77
CA ALA A 184 17.58 -28.10 -68.32
C ALA A 184 16.37 -29.06 -68.44
N CYS A 185 15.19 -28.43 -68.55
CA CYS A 185 13.92 -28.88 -69.14
C CYS A 185 13.03 -29.85 -68.33
N GLU A 186 11.92 -29.32 -67.79
CA GLU A 186 10.55 -29.77 -68.10
C GLU A 186 9.54 -28.74 -67.56
N GLN A 187 8.59 -28.31 -68.39
CA GLN A 187 7.57 -27.30 -68.03
C GLN A 187 6.51 -27.90 -67.10
N ASP A 188 6.73 -27.75 -65.80
CA ASP A 188 5.75 -28.03 -64.74
C ASP A 188 4.60 -26.99 -64.82
N HIS A 189 3.47 -27.37 -65.42
CA HIS A 189 2.24 -26.56 -65.49
C HIS A 189 1.55 -26.51 -64.11
N ARG A 190 2.19 -25.83 -63.15
CA ARG A 190 1.57 -25.45 -61.88
C ARG A 190 0.83 -24.13 -62.07
N LEU A 191 -0.51 -24.15 -61.99
CA LEU A 191 -1.31 -22.94 -61.91
C LEU A 191 -1.01 -22.23 -60.58
N SER A 192 -0.22 -21.16 -60.64
CA SER A 192 -0.03 -20.18 -59.58
C SER A 192 -1.39 -19.57 -59.19
N LEU A 193 -1.56 -19.09 -57.95
CA LEU A 193 -2.72 -18.24 -57.57
C LEU A 193 -2.93 -17.09 -58.59
N LEU A 194 -1.83 -16.65 -59.21
CA LEU A 194 -1.80 -15.60 -60.24
C LEU A 194 -2.25 -16.06 -61.63
N ASP A 195 -2.38 -17.36 -61.87
CA ASP A 195 -2.83 -17.94 -63.13
C ASP A 195 -4.36 -18.15 -63.14
N MET A 196 -5.04 -17.87 -62.02
CA MET A 196 -6.50 -17.84 -61.95
C MET A 196 -7.07 -16.58 -62.62
N PRO A 197 -8.27 -16.67 -63.22
CA PRO A 197 -8.99 -15.50 -63.71
C PRO A 197 -9.15 -14.45 -62.61
N ILE A 198 -8.97 -13.19 -62.99
CA ILE A 198 -9.00 -12.03 -62.09
C ILE A 198 -10.33 -11.92 -61.33
N GLU A 199 -11.42 -12.41 -61.93
CA GLU A 199 -12.76 -12.45 -61.36
C GLU A 199 -12.80 -13.31 -60.10
N ILE A 200 -12.12 -14.46 -60.09
CA ILE A 200 -12.08 -15.37 -58.94
C ILE A 200 -11.25 -14.74 -57.81
N LEU A 201 -10.12 -14.10 -58.15
CA LEU A 201 -9.29 -13.39 -57.17
C LEU A 201 -10.04 -12.20 -56.55
N SER A 202 -10.86 -11.52 -57.34
CA SER A 202 -11.69 -10.40 -56.89
C SER A 202 -12.82 -10.88 -55.97
N GLU A 203 -13.47 -12.00 -56.31
CA GLU A 203 -14.52 -12.61 -55.49
C GLU A 203 -13.98 -13.07 -54.13
N VAL A 204 -12.86 -13.80 -54.12
CA VAL A 204 -12.18 -14.21 -52.86
C VAL A 204 -11.79 -12.99 -52.03
N GLY A 205 -11.27 -11.94 -52.68
CA GLY A 205 -10.93 -10.68 -52.03
C GLY A 205 -12.11 -9.95 -51.39
N SER A 206 -13.35 -10.24 -51.82
CA SER A 206 -14.55 -9.59 -51.30
C SER A 206 -15.02 -10.13 -49.95
N TYR A 207 -14.64 -11.37 -49.59
CA TYR A 207 -15.02 -12.04 -48.33
C TYR A 207 -13.98 -11.90 -47.20
N VAL A 208 -12.81 -11.34 -47.48
CA VAL A 208 -11.76 -11.16 -46.46
C VAL A 208 -11.97 -9.88 -45.65
N LEU A 209 -11.34 -9.79 -44.47
CA LEU A 209 -11.32 -8.56 -43.68
C LEU A 209 -10.42 -7.49 -44.36
N PRO A 210 -10.68 -6.20 -44.12
CA PRO A 210 -9.91 -5.12 -44.77
C PRO A 210 -8.40 -5.17 -44.49
N ILE A 211 -8.02 -5.59 -43.28
CA ILE A 211 -6.62 -5.74 -42.88
C ILE A 211 -5.93 -6.89 -43.61
N ASP A 212 -6.66 -7.96 -43.90
CA ASP A 212 -6.15 -9.13 -44.61
C ASP A 212 -5.99 -8.81 -46.10
N LEU A 213 -6.94 -8.10 -46.70
CA LEU A 213 -6.84 -7.62 -48.08
C LEU A 213 -5.65 -6.66 -48.25
N LEU A 214 -5.44 -5.76 -47.28
CA LEU A 214 -4.26 -4.90 -47.23
C LEU A 214 -2.96 -5.71 -47.14
N SER A 215 -2.93 -6.74 -46.29
CA SER A 215 -1.76 -7.62 -46.15
C SER A 215 -1.50 -8.41 -47.43
N LEU A 216 -2.55 -8.96 -48.06
CA LEU A 216 -2.50 -9.70 -49.31
C LEU A 216 -1.93 -8.84 -50.45
N SER A 217 -2.33 -7.57 -50.55
CA SER A 217 -1.79 -6.63 -51.54
C SER A 217 -0.28 -6.34 -51.37
N ARG A 218 0.31 -6.74 -50.23
CA ARG A 218 1.72 -6.52 -49.89
C ARG A 218 2.58 -7.78 -50.03
N THR A 219 1.99 -8.95 -50.26
CA THR A 219 2.74 -10.21 -50.38
C THR A 219 3.36 -10.44 -51.76
N ASN A 220 2.73 -9.94 -52.83
CA ASN A 220 3.14 -10.20 -54.22
C ASN A 220 2.94 -8.97 -55.13
N LYS A 221 3.86 -8.73 -56.07
CA LYS A 221 3.79 -7.62 -57.04
C LYS A 221 2.56 -7.69 -57.95
N SER A 222 2.17 -8.88 -58.41
CA SER A 222 1.00 -9.06 -59.27
C SER A 222 -0.31 -8.81 -58.51
N LEU A 223 -0.43 -9.33 -57.28
CA LEU A 223 -1.57 -9.03 -56.40
C LEU A 223 -1.64 -7.55 -56.04
N ARG A 224 -0.49 -6.91 -55.83
CA ARG A 224 -0.41 -5.46 -55.63
C ARG A 224 -0.93 -4.71 -56.86
N SER A 225 -0.48 -5.08 -58.05
CA SER A 225 -0.91 -4.44 -59.30
C SER A 225 -2.41 -4.59 -59.52
N LEU A 226 -2.96 -5.77 -59.25
CA LEU A 226 -4.38 -6.05 -59.38
C LEU A 226 -5.19 -5.27 -58.34
N LEU A 227 -4.94 -5.50 -57.05
CA LEU A 227 -5.75 -4.95 -55.97
C LEU A 227 -5.63 -3.43 -55.83
N MET A 228 -4.52 -2.83 -56.26
CA MET A 228 -4.37 -1.37 -56.23
C MET A 228 -4.95 -0.68 -57.47
N ASP A 229 -5.42 -1.45 -58.48
CA ASP A 229 -6.08 -0.90 -59.65
C ASP A 229 -7.49 -0.40 -59.32
N ARG A 230 -7.95 0.60 -60.08
CA ARG A 230 -9.28 1.20 -59.89
C ARG A 230 -10.41 0.21 -60.16
N SER A 231 -10.20 -0.80 -61.01
CA SER A 231 -11.17 -1.87 -61.28
C SER A 231 -11.49 -2.70 -60.05
N SER A 232 -10.52 -2.91 -59.14
CA SER A 232 -10.70 -3.65 -57.88
C SER A 232 -11.35 -2.84 -56.76
N ARG A 233 -11.85 -1.63 -57.02
CA ARG A 233 -12.51 -0.80 -56.00
C ARG A 233 -13.66 -1.52 -55.29
N HIS A 234 -14.47 -2.27 -56.04
CA HIS A 234 -15.58 -3.03 -55.50
C HIS A 234 -15.11 -4.07 -54.45
N VAL A 235 -13.97 -4.72 -54.69
CA VAL A 235 -13.36 -5.70 -53.76
C VAL A 235 -13.06 -5.06 -52.40
N TRP A 236 -12.47 -3.86 -52.41
CA TRP A 236 -12.18 -3.13 -51.16
C TRP A 236 -13.45 -2.68 -50.45
N GLN A 237 -14.47 -2.25 -51.18
CA GLN A 237 -15.74 -1.82 -50.60
C GLN A 237 -16.46 -3.00 -49.93
N SER A 238 -16.50 -4.16 -50.58
CA SER A 238 -17.04 -5.39 -49.97
C SER A 238 -16.24 -5.81 -48.75
N ALA A 239 -14.90 -5.81 -48.83
CA ALA A 239 -14.06 -6.14 -47.68
C ALA A 239 -14.31 -5.21 -46.48
N MET A 240 -14.53 -3.90 -46.72
CA MET A 240 -14.90 -2.93 -45.69
C MET A 240 -16.24 -3.24 -45.02
N GLN A 241 -17.21 -3.80 -45.75
CA GLN A 241 -18.52 -4.17 -45.20
C GLN A 241 -18.45 -5.40 -44.28
N ASN A 242 -17.42 -6.23 -44.41
CA ASN A 242 -17.18 -7.38 -43.53
C ASN A 242 -16.76 -6.97 -42.10
N MET A 243 -16.53 -5.67 -41.86
CA MET A 243 -16.15 -5.13 -40.55
C MET A 243 -17.21 -4.14 -40.06
N GLU A 244 -17.96 -4.56 -39.04
CA GLU A 244 -19.00 -3.73 -38.43
C GLU A 244 -18.42 -2.45 -37.80
N GLY A 245 -19.15 -1.33 -37.93
CA GLY A 245 -18.78 -0.05 -37.33
C GLY A 245 -17.68 0.74 -38.04
N LEU A 246 -17.01 0.18 -39.06
CA LEU A 246 -15.98 0.88 -39.84
C LEU A 246 -16.61 2.03 -40.65
N PRO A 247 -16.21 3.30 -40.45
CA PRO A 247 -16.79 4.41 -41.21
C PRO A 247 -16.41 4.32 -42.70
N PRO A 248 -17.31 4.73 -43.61
CA PRO A 248 -17.03 4.70 -45.04
C PRO A 248 -15.81 5.55 -45.41
N CYS A 249 -15.12 5.15 -46.48
CA CYS A 249 -13.97 5.88 -47.00
C CYS A 249 -14.39 7.31 -47.40
N PRO A 250 -13.68 8.37 -46.97
CA PRO A 250 -13.96 9.73 -47.42
C PRO A 250 -13.91 9.85 -48.94
N SER A 251 -14.80 10.62 -49.55
CA SER A 251 -14.94 10.72 -51.02
C SER A 251 -13.67 11.15 -51.78
N ASN A 252 -12.73 11.80 -51.09
CA ASN A 252 -11.46 12.24 -51.66
C ASN A 252 -10.27 11.30 -51.35
N TRP A 253 -10.55 10.09 -50.86
CA TRP A 253 -9.56 9.07 -50.51
C TRP A 253 -9.84 7.77 -51.27
N SER A 254 -8.77 7.04 -51.59
CA SER A 254 -8.89 5.66 -52.05
C SER A 254 -9.03 4.73 -50.84
N GLU A 255 -9.87 3.70 -50.99
CA GLU A 255 -10.14 2.70 -49.96
C GLU A 255 -8.84 2.05 -49.43
N PRO A 256 -7.86 1.61 -50.27
CA PRO A 256 -6.61 1.04 -49.78
C PRO A 256 -5.78 2.01 -48.93
N ARG A 257 -5.77 3.30 -49.28
CA ARG A 257 -5.03 4.34 -48.54
C ARG A 257 -5.68 4.58 -47.18
N TYR A 258 -7.00 4.65 -47.14
CA TYR A 258 -7.76 4.82 -45.90
C TYR A 258 -7.57 3.64 -44.95
N LEU A 259 -7.64 2.41 -45.45
CA LEU A 259 -7.42 1.19 -44.66
C LEU A 259 -5.97 1.06 -44.19
N SER A 260 -5.01 1.47 -45.03
CA SER A 260 -3.61 1.54 -44.60
C SER A 260 -3.41 2.52 -43.46
N LEU A 261 -4.10 3.66 -43.43
CA LEU A 261 -4.02 4.61 -42.31
C LEU A 261 -4.52 3.96 -41.01
N ILE A 262 -5.67 3.27 -41.09
CA ILE A 262 -6.35 2.63 -39.96
C ILE A 262 -5.52 1.47 -39.40
N PHE A 263 -5.13 0.51 -40.24
CA PHE A 263 -4.56 -0.77 -39.80
C PHE A 263 -3.04 -0.83 -39.82
N SER A 264 -2.37 -0.01 -40.66
CA SER A 264 -0.89 0.00 -40.70
C SER A 264 -0.30 0.81 -39.53
N LYS A 265 0.85 0.36 -39.04
CA LYS A 265 1.65 1.04 -38.00
C LYS A 265 2.82 1.83 -38.63
N THR A 266 2.56 2.48 -39.76
CA THR A 266 3.55 3.23 -40.56
C THR A 266 3.18 4.70 -40.66
N CYS A 267 4.19 5.56 -40.79
CA CYS A 267 4.02 7.00 -40.99
C CYS A 267 3.36 7.27 -42.34
N SER A 268 2.34 8.12 -42.39
CA SER A 268 1.61 8.46 -43.62
C SER A 268 2.40 9.30 -44.62
N ILE A 269 3.56 9.84 -44.23
CA ILE A 269 4.39 10.73 -45.05
C ILE A 269 5.66 10.02 -45.52
N CYS A 270 6.36 9.31 -44.63
CA CYS A 270 7.66 8.71 -44.92
C CYS A 270 7.67 7.17 -44.84
N ASP A 271 6.53 6.53 -44.57
CA ASP A 271 6.34 5.08 -44.46
C ASP A 271 7.16 4.35 -43.39
N LYS A 272 7.99 5.06 -42.62
CA LYS A 272 8.73 4.49 -41.47
C LYS A 272 7.78 4.03 -40.35
N PRO A 273 8.15 3.03 -39.54
CA PRO A 273 7.33 2.60 -38.41
C PRO A 273 6.96 3.77 -37.47
N ALA A 274 5.67 3.89 -37.15
CA ALA A 274 5.13 4.92 -36.27
C ALA A 274 4.25 4.26 -35.19
N ARG A 275 4.70 4.35 -33.94
CA ARG A 275 3.96 3.85 -32.76
C ARG A 275 2.89 4.83 -32.26
N SER A 276 2.79 6.03 -32.86
CA SER A 276 1.78 7.01 -32.49
C SER A 276 0.39 6.53 -32.88
N ARG A 277 -0.65 7.04 -32.20
CA ARG A 277 -2.03 6.94 -32.70
C ARG A 277 -2.20 7.69 -34.02
N ILE A 278 -3.27 7.37 -34.73
CA ILE A 278 -3.75 8.12 -35.88
C ILE A 278 -4.33 9.43 -35.37
N ASP A 279 -4.17 10.50 -36.12
CA ASP A 279 -4.99 11.70 -35.99
C ASP A 279 -6.19 11.58 -36.92
N GLU A 280 -7.37 11.43 -36.34
CA GLU A 280 -8.61 11.13 -37.05
C GLU A 280 -9.17 12.35 -37.80
N VAL A 281 -8.75 13.56 -37.43
CA VAL A 281 -9.18 14.80 -38.09
C VAL A 281 -8.27 15.10 -39.29
N LEU A 282 -6.95 15.07 -39.06
CA LEU A 282 -5.94 15.29 -40.08
C LEU A 282 -5.81 14.08 -41.03
N LEU A 283 -6.31 12.91 -40.61
CA LEU A 283 -6.17 11.61 -41.29
C LEU A 283 -4.72 11.24 -41.58
N VAL A 284 -3.87 11.33 -40.55
CA VAL A 284 -2.44 10.98 -40.65
C VAL A 284 -1.96 10.21 -39.42
N ARG A 285 -0.98 9.34 -39.61
CA ARG A 285 -0.13 8.78 -38.54
C ARG A 285 1.28 9.31 -38.78
N LEU A 286 1.88 10.01 -37.81
CA LEU A 286 3.19 10.65 -38.00
C LEU A 286 4.23 10.05 -37.05
N CYS A 287 5.42 9.73 -37.57
CA CYS A 287 6.58 9.47 -36.72
C CYS A 287 7.08 10.77 -36.08
N GLY A 288 7.97 10.67 -35.08
CA GLY A 288 8.53 11.86 -34.39
C GLY A 288 9.09 12.90 -35.34
N GLY A 289 9.95 12.50 -36.30
CA GLY A 289 10.53 13.44 -37.26
C GLY A 289 9.50 14.14 -38.16
N CYS A 290 8.53 13.40 -38.72
CA CYS A 290 7.50 14.02 -39.57
C CYS A 290 6.52 14.86 -38.76
N ARG A 291 6.31 14.55 -37.48
CA ARG A 291 5.48 15.37 -36.60
C ARG A 291 6.09 16.76 -36.41
N ASP A 292 7.40 16.84 -36.20
CA ASP A 292 8.10 18.11 -35.97
C ASP A 292 8.22 18.92 -37.27
N GLU A 293 8.41 18.26 -38.41
CA GLU A 293 8.56 18.91 -39.71
C GLU A 293 7.23 19.37 -40.33
N LYS A 294 6.20 18.50 -40.29
CA LYS A 294 4.97 18.67 -41.10
C LYS A 294 3.80 19.31 -40.36
N LEU A 295 3.89 19.47 -39.04
CA LEU A 295 2.88 20.17 -38.26
C LEU A 295 3.27 21.62 -38.02
N MET A 296 2.26 22.46 -37.89
CA MET A 296 2.39 23.81 -37.35
C MET A 296 1.27 24.09 -36.33
N PRO A 297 1.53 24.87 -35.28
CA PRO A 297 0.49 25.36 -34.38
C PRO A 297 -0.59 26.17 -35.11
N LEU A 298 -1.86 25.95 -34.76
CA LEU A 298 -2.99 26.71 -35.31
C LEU A 298 -2.87 28.21 -34.99
N ALA A 299 -2.24 28.55 -33.87
CA ALA A 299 -2.03 29.93 -33.44
C ALA A 299 -1.17 30.76 -34.41
N GLU A 300 -0.32 30.11 -35.21
CA GLU A 300 0.47 30.78 -36.26
C GLU A 300 -0.40 31.26 -37.43
N LEU A 301 -1.63 30.75 -37.57
CA LEU A 301 -2.57 31.19 -38.60
C LEU A 301 -3.48 32.33 -38.10
N PRO A 302 -3.84 33.29 -38.97
CA PRO A 302 -4.89 34.26 -38.68
C PRO A 302 -6.19 33.59 -38.23
N LYS A 303 -6.86 34.16 -37.20
CA LYS A 303 -8.11 33.63 -36.64
C LYS A 303 -9.22 33.41 -37.69
N SER A 304 -9.23 34.21 -38.77
CA SER A 304 -10.17 34.07 -39.88
C SER A 304 -10.03 32.73 -40.65
N LEU A 305 -8.86 32.09 -40.59
CA LEU A 305 -8.59 30.81 -41.26
C LEU A 305 -8.89 29.60 -40.37
N HIS A 306 -9.07 29.78 -39.06
CA HIS A 306 -9.18 28.66 -38.11
C HIS A 306 -10.36 27.71 -38.43
N SER A 307 -11.47 28.25 -38.97
CA SER A 307 -12.62 27.44 -39.40
C SER A 307 -12.45 26.78 -40.78
N LEU A 308 -11.43 27.17 -41.55
CA LEU A 308 -11.20 26.74 -42.95
C LEU A 308 -10.13 25.66 -43.07
N VAL A 309 -9.36 25.44 -42.01
CA VAL A 309 -8.31 24.41 -41.92
C VAL A 309 -8.75 23.26 -41.02
N HIS A 310 -8.30 22.05 -41.37
CA HIS A 310 -8.45 20.90 -40.48
C HIS A 310 -7.41 21.03 -39.36
N HIS A 311 -7.86 21.03 -38.10
CA HIS A 311 -6.97 21.10 -36.95
C HIS A 311 -7.35 20.07 -35.88
N SER A 312 -6.35 19.65 -35.10
CA SER A 312 -6.49 18.64 -34.06
C SER A 312 -5.63 18.93 -32.85
N THR A 313 -6.06 18.49 -31.67
CA THR A 313 -5.31 18.53 -30.41
C THR A 313 -4.75 17.17 -30.01
N ARG A 314 -5.04 16.10 -30.76
CA ARG A 314 -4.75 14.70 -30.34
C ARG A 314 -3.27 14.32 -30.42
N ILE A 315 -2.48 14.98 -31.28
CA ILE A 315 -1.05 14.65 -31.43
C ILE A 315 -0.22 15.21 -30.26
N THR A 316 -0.45 16.45 -29.83
CA THR A 316 0.40 17.19 -28.88
C THR A 316 -0.26 17.46 -27.52
N ARG A 317 -1.55 17.17 -27.35
CA ARG A 317 -2.37 17.33 -26.13
C ARG A 317 -2.48 18.76 -25.54
N ARG A 318 -1.59 19.70 -25.89
CA ARG A 318 -1.53 21.06 -25.32
C ARG A 318 -2.06 22.16 -26.24
N GLU A 319 -1.85 22.05 -27.55
CA GLU A 319 -2.27 23.07 -28.53
C GLU A 319 -2.89 22.43 -29.77
N SER A 320 -3.74 23.19 -30.49
CA SER A 320 -4.30 22.74 -31.78
C SER A 320 -3.26 22.87 -32.87
N HIS A 321 -3.13 21.84 -33.71
CA HIS A 321 -2.16 21.79 -34.81
C HIS A 321 -2.85 21.52 -36.14
N VAL A 322 -2.21 21.99 -37.21
CA VAL A 322 -2.61 21.78 -38.60
C VAL A 322 -1.47 21.15 -39.38
N LEU A 323 -1.78 20.48 -40.48
CA LEU A 323 -0.77 20.12 -41.47
C LEU A 323 -0.28 21.38 -42.17
N ARG A 324 1.02 21.63 -42.15
CA ARG A 324 1.65 22.83 -42.71
C ARG A 324 1.27 23.04 -44.19
N GLU A 325 1.41 21.99 -44.99
CA GLU A 325 1.08 22.02 -46.43
C GLU A 325 -0.40 22.37 -46.69
N ASP A 326 -1.33 21.84 -45.88
CA ASP A 326 -2.77 22.06 -46.04
C ASP A 326 -3.16 23.48 -45.58
N ALA A 327 -2.52 23.98 -44.52
CA ALA A 327 -2.69 25.33 -44.01
C ALA A 327 -2.17 26.39 -45.00
N GLU A 328 -0.98 26.19 -45.55
CA GLU A 328 -0.38 27.06 -46.56
C GLU A 328 -1.24 27.12 -47.83
N ALA A 329 -1.73 25.98 -48.30
CA ALA A 329 -2.62 25.92 -49.47
C ALA A 329 -3.93 26.70 -49.24
N VAL A 330 -4.55 26.57 -48.06
CA VAL A 330 -5.76 27.31 -47.70
C VAL A 330 -5.48 28.80 -47.57
N CYS A 331 -4.38 29.18 -46.92
CA CYS A 331 -3.97 30.58 -46.75
C CYS A 331 -3.73 31.26 -48.09
N ASN A 332 -2.97 30.62 -48.98
CA ASN A 332 -2.67 31.12 -50.31
C ASN A 332 -3.95 31.32 -51.13
N ARG A 333 -4.86 30.35 -51.12
CA ARG A 333 -6.13 30.45 -51.85
C ARG A 333 -7.06 31.52 -51.26
N TYR A 334 -7.12 31.63 -49.93
CA TYR A 334 -7.90 32.66 -49.24
C TYR A 334 -7.42 34.06 -49.62
N ASN A 335 -6.11 34.30 -49.58
CA ASN A 335 -5.51 35.60 -49.92
C ASN A 335 -5.70 35.95 -51.39
N GLN A 336 -5.57 34.97 -52.30
CA GLN A 336 -5.79 35.16 -53.73
C GLN A 336 -7.22 35.61 -54.03
N LEU A 337 -8.22 34.90 -53.48
CA LEU A 337 -9.64 35.22 -53.71
C LEU A 337 -10.07 36.50 -52.99
N ARG A 338 -9.48 36.82 -51.83
CA ARG A 338 -9.76 38.07 -51.11
C ARG A 338 -9.24 39.30 -51.86
N LYS A 339 -8.10 39.18 -52.55
CA LYS A 339 -7.44 40.31 -53.24
C LYS A 339 -7.95 40.52 -54.67
N TYR A 340 -8.26 39.45 -55.39
CA TYR A 340 -8.59 39.50 -56.82
C TYR A 340 -9.92 38.84 -57.20
N GLY A 341 -10.64 38.26 -56.24
CA GLY A 341 -11.90 37.56 -56.49
C GLY A 341 -13.12 38.45 -56.34
N ASP A 342 -14.18 38.09 -57.08
CA ASP A 342 -15.53 38.57 -56.82
C ASP A 342 -15.95 38.20 -55.38
N GLY A 343 -16.52 39.16 -54.64
CA GLY A 343 -17.00 38.96 -53.27
C GLY A 343 -17.99 37.79 -53.15
N VAL A 344 -18.79 37.55 -54.19
CA VAL A 344 -19.72 36.40 -54.26
C VAL A 344 -18.97 35.08 -54.36
N LEU A 345 -17.95 34.99 -55.23
CA LEU A 345 -17.11 33.80 -55.39
C LEU A 345 -16.28 33.50 -54.14
N PHE A 346 -15.76 34.55 -53.49
CA PHE A 346 -15.04 34.41 -52.23
C PHE A 346 -15.93 33.84 -51.12
N GLY A 347 -17.14 34.40 -50.94
CA GLY A 347 -18.12 33.90 -49.97
C GLY A 347 -18.51 32.44 -50.21
N ALA A 348 -18.81 32.08 -51.47
CA ALA A 348 -19.15 30.72 -51.85
C ALA A 348 -18.01 29.72 -51.57
N TRP A 349 -16.75 30.11 -51.85
CA TRP A 349 -15.59 29.27 -51.56
C TRP A 349 -15.37 29.08 -50.06
N VAL A 350 -15.50 30.15 -49.25
CA VAL A 350 -15.40 30.08 -47.79
C VAL A 350 -16.43 29.11 -47.22
N GLU A 351 -17.68 29.21 -47.66
CA GLU A 351 -18.76 28.35 -47.16
C GLU A 351 -18.56 26.88 -47.59
N HIS A 352 -18.15 26.65 -48.84
CA HIS A 352 -17.78 25.32 -49.31
C HIS A 352 -16.64 24.71 -48.48
N ARG A 353 -15.60 25.50 -48.15
CA ARG A 353 -14.47 25.05 -47.34
C ARG A 353 -14.89 24.76 -45.89
N LYS A 354 -15.70 25.61 -45.27
CA LYS A 354 -16.29 25.34 -43.94
C LYS A 354 -17.07 24.02 -43.93
N ARG A 355 -17.91 23.79 -44.95
CA ARG A 355 -18.66 22.54 -45.10
C ARG A 355 -17.73 21.33 -45.19
N ARG A 356 -16.63 21.42 -45.95
CA ARG A 356 -15.60 20.37 -46.03
C ARG A 356 -14.92 20.13 -44.67
N THR A 357 -14.54 21.18 -43.94
CA THR A 357 -13.95 21.07 -42.60
C THR A 357 -14.90 20.42 -41.61
N ASN A 358 -16.18 20.80 -41.62
CA ASN A 358 -17.21 20.23 -40.76
C ASN A 358 -17.50 18.77 -41.11
N ASN A 359 -17.57 18.41 -42.40
CA ASN A 359 -17.74 17.01 -42.83
C ASN A 359 -16.56 16.14 -42.39
N ARG A 360 -15.33 16.65 -42.47
CA ARG A 360 -14.15 15.93 -41.98
C ARG A 360 -14.21 15.71 -40.47
N ARG A 361 -14.64 16.70 -39.68
CA ARG A 361 -14.83 16.55 -38.23
C ARG A 361 -15.90 15.51 -37.90
N LYS A 362 -17.04 15.51 -38.61
CA LYS A 362 -18.09 14.50 -38.43
C LYS A 362 -17.58 13.09 -38.72
N HIS A 363 -16.82 12.92 -39.81
CA HIS A 363 -16.18 11.65 -40.15
C HIS A 363 -15.15 11.22 -39.10
N ALA A 364 -14.31 12.15 -38.64
CA ALA A 364 -13.33 11.90 -37.58
C ALA A 364 -14.01 11.40 -36.30
N LEU A 365 -15.14 11.96 -35.89
CA LEU A 365 -15.90 11.49 -34.72
C LEU A 365 -16.39 10.04 -34.87
N GLN A 366 -16.81 9.64 -36.06
CA GLN A 366 -17.19 8.24 -36.33
C GLN A 366 -15.96 7.33 -36.23
N LEU A 367 -14.83 7.76 -36.81
CA LEU A 367 -13.59 7.00 -36.76
C LEU A 367 -13.02 6.87 -35.34
N ILE A 368 -13.12 7.93 -34.53
CA ILE A 368 -12.74 7.90 -33.11
C ILE A 368 -13.55 6.84 -32.37
N LYS A 369 -14.88 6.85 -32.51
CA LYS A 369 -15.75 5.86 -31.84
C LYS A 369 -15.39 4.44 -32.23
N PHE A 370 -15.12 4.19 -33.51
CA PHE A 370 -14.72 2.89 -34.02
C PHE A 370 -13.35 2.45 -33.46
N LEU A 371 -12.34 3.32 -33.51
CA LEU A 371 -11.00 3.00 -33.01
C LEU A 371 -10.97 2.80 -31.50
N ASP A 372 -11.71 3.62 -30.75
CA ASP A 372 -11.83 3.47 -29.30
C ASP A 372 -12.53 2.14 -28.95
N ALA A 373 -13.57 1.74 -29.68
CA ALA A 373 -14.23 0.43 -29.49
C ALA A 373 -13.27 -0.75 -29.73
N LEU A 374 -12.49 -0.74 -30.82
CA LEU A 374 -11.48 -1.77 -31.08
C LEU A 374 -10.41 -1.85 -29.99
N GLU A 375 -9.99 -0.70 -29.45
CA GLU A 375 -9.03 -0.68 -28.35
C GLU A 375 -9.64 -1.23 -27.06
N GLN A 376 -10.90 -0.91 -26.75
CA GLN A 376 -11.60 -1.47 -25.59
C GLN A 376 -11.76 -2.98 -25.69
N GLU A 377 -12.13 -3.52 -26.86
CA GLU A 377 -12.18 -4.97 -27.09
C GLU A 377 -10.82 -5.63 -26.83
N GLN A 378 -9.73 -5.06 -27.34
CA GLN A 378 -8.38 -5.58 -27.08
C GLN A 378 -7.98 -5.51 -25.60
N ILE A 379 -8.39 -4.46 -24.89
CA ILE A 379 -8.17 -4.33 -23.45
C ILE A 379 -8.94 -5.41 -22.70
N HIS A 380 -10.23 -5.58 -23.00
CA HIS A 380 -11.08 -6.61 -22.40
C HIS A 380 -10.53 -8.02 -22.67
N GLU A 381 -10.21 -8.38 -23.91
CA GLU A 381 -9.63 -9.68 -24.24
C GLU A 381 -8.33 -9.94 -23.45
N ARG A 382 -7.48 -8.92 -23.34
CA ARG A 382 -6.23 -9.01 -22.59
C ARG A 382 -6.46 -9.18 -21.09
N ASP A 383 -7.45 -8.49 -20.55
CA ASP A 383 -7.77 -8.55 -19.12
C ASP A 383 -8.52 -9.84 -18.75
N ASP A 384 -9.37 -10.35 -19.64
CA ASP A 384 -9.97 -11.69 -19.55
C ASP A 384 -8.90 -12.78 -19.51
N LEU A 385 -7.88 -12.69 -20.38
CA LEU A 385 -6.74 -13.61 -20.38
C LEU A 385 -5.94 -13.56 -19.06
N LYS A 386 -5.76 -12.37 -18.48
CA LYS A 386 -5.11 -12.24 -17.17
C LYS A 386 -5.97 -12.81 -16.05
N ALA A 387 -7.27 -12.53 -16.06
CA ALA A 387 -8.20 -13.02 -15.06
C ALA A 387 -8.29 -14.56 -15.08
N ALA A 388 -8.42 -15.15 -16.27
CA ALA A 388 -8.40 -16.60 -16.45
C ALA A 388 -7.08 -17.22 -15.97
N ARG A 389 -5.94 -16.59 -16.31
CA ARG A 389 -4.62 -17.03 -15.83
C ARG A 389 -4.51 -16.95 -14.30
N ARG A 390 -4.96 -15.85 -13.70
CA ARG A 390 -4.94 -15.66 -12.24
C ARG A 390 -5.76 -16.74 -11.55
N ALA A 391 -6.98 -16.97 -12.02
CA ALA A 391 -7.86 -18.00 -11.46
C ALA A 391 -7.25 -19.41 -11.55
N ASP A 392 -6.62 -19.78 -12.68
CA ASP A 392 -5.93 -21.07 -12.84
C ASP A 392 -4.72 -21.19 -11.88
N ILE A 393 -3.91 -20.13 -11.76
CA ILE A 393 -2.78 -20.10 -10.80
C ILE A 393 -3.29 -20.27 -9.36
N GLU A 394 -4.29 -19.49 -8.96
CA GLU A 394 -4.86 -19.56 -7.60
C GLU A 394 -5.47 -20.94 -7.31
N ALA A 395 -6.19 -21.54 -8.27
CA ALA A 395 -6.75 -22.88 -8.13
C ALA A 395 -5.65 -23.94 -7.91
N ARG A 396 -4.59 -23.91 -8.73
CA ARG A 396 -3.44 -24.84 -8.58
C ARG A 396 -2.71 -24.64 -7.26
N LEU A 397 -2.56 -23.39 -6.77
CA LEU A 397 -1.95 -23.13 -5.47
C LEU A 397 -2.80 -23.68 -4.32
N LEU A 398 -4.13 -23.52 -4.39
CA LEU A 398 -5.06 -24.11 -3.42
C LEU A 398 -4.95 -25.65 -3.40
N GLU A 399 -4.84 -26.30 -4.56
CA GLU A 399 -4.63 -27.76 -4.66
C GLU A 399 -3.29 -28.21 -4.04
N GLN A 400 -2.26 -27.35 -4.04
CA GLN A 400 -0.97 -27.59 -3.39
C GLN A 400 -0.97 -27.28 -1.88
N GLY A 401 -2.12 -26.89 -1.31
CA GLY A 401 -2.28 -26.60 0.12
C GLY A 401 -1.93 -25.17 0.55
N TRP A 402 -1.76 -24.24 -0.39
CA TRP A 402 -1.64 -22.82 -0.06
C TRP A 402 -3.01 -22.24 0.31
N THR A 403 -3.04 -21.27 1.22
CA THR A 403 -4.28 -20.59 1.61
C THR A 403 -4.45 -19.26 0.86
N ARG A 404 -5.67 -18.71 0.83
CA ARG A 404 -5.92 -17.36 0.28
C ARG A 404 -5.12 -16.28 1.00
N ASP A 405 -4.90 -16.44 2.31
CA ASP A 405 -4.11 -15.50 3.10
C ASP A 405 -2.61 -15.55 2.74
N ASP A 406 -2.09 -16.72 2.33
CA ASP A 406 -0.71 -16.82 1.83
C ASP A 406 -0.53 -16.06 0.51
N MET A 407 -1.60 -15.95 -0.28
CA MET A 407 -1.66 -15.19 -1.54
C MET A 407 -1.98 -13.70 -1.34
N ASP A 408 -2.24 -13.26 -0.09
CA ASP A 408 -2.49 -11.86 0.21
C ASP A 408 -1.19 -11.10 0.53
N PHE A 409 -0.76 -10.27 -0.42
CA PHE A 409 0.42 -9.42 -0.30
C PHE A 409 0.09 -7.96 0.06
N THR A 410 -1.09 -7.67 0.60
CA THR A 410 -1.53 -6.30 0.96
C THR A 410 -0.52 -5.57 1.85
N THR A 411 0.15 -6.28 2.76
CA THR A 411 1.09 -5.71 3.73
C THR A 411 2.49 -5.43 3.18
N ASN A 412 2.87 -6.05 2.05
CA ASN A 412 4.21 -5.89 1.46
C ASN A 412 4.14 -5.50 -0.02
N TYR A 413 4.39 -4.21 -0.28
CA TYR A 413 4.35 -3.64 -1.64
C TYR A 413 5.32 -4.31 -2.62
N GLN A 414 6.53 -4.67 -2.17
CA GLN A 414 7.55 -5.26 -3.05
C GLN A 414 7.12 -6.66 -3.51
N TRP A 415 6.61 -7.47 -2.59
CA TRP A 415 6.10 -8.80 -2.91
C TRP A 415 4.83 -8.72 -3.76
N LYS A 416 3.92 -7.80 -3.46
CA LYS A 416 2.73 -7.54 -4.30
C LYS A 416 3.11 -7.21 -5.74
N LYS A 417 4.14 -6.38 -5.94
CA LYS A 417 4.65 -6.05 -7.29
C LYS A 417 5.21 -7.29 -8.01
N GLN A 418 5.95 -8.15 -7.30
CA GLN A 418 6.48 -9.39 -7.87
C GLN A 418 5.37 -10.37 -8.23
N TRP A 419 4.39 -10.56 -7.33
CA TRP A 419 3.20 -11.37 -7.57
C TRP A 419 2.47 -10.92 -8.83
N LEU A 420 2.11 -9.63 -8.93
CA LEU A 420 1.43 -9.08 -10.10
C LEU A 420 2.25 -9.26 -11.38
N ALA A 421 3.57 -9.11 -11.33
CA ALA A 421 4.42 -9.32 -12.51
C ALA A 421 4.40 -10.78 -13.02
N LEU A 422 4.24 -11.76 -12.12
CA LEU A 422 4.19 -13.18 -12.45
C LEU A 422 2.78 -13.63 -12.89
N VAL A 423 1.75 -13.09 -12.25
CA VAL A 423 0.36 -13.54 -12.39
C VAL A 423 -0.42 -12.75 -13.45
N GLU A 424 -0.19 -11.43 -13.60
CA GLU A 424 -0.92 -10.55 -14.54
C GLU A 424 -0.40 -10.59 -15.99
N GLN A 425 0.00 -11.77 -16.46
CA GLN A 425 0.47 -11.95 -17.83
C GLN A 425 -0.70 -12.35 -18.74
N PRO A 426 -0.94 -11.68 -19.88
CA PRO A 426 -2.03 -12.02 -20.80
C PRO A 426 -1.65 -13.22 -21.70
N LYS A 427 -1.40 -14.38 -21.07
CA LYS A 427 -0.98 -15.62 -21.74
C LYS A 427 -1.60 -16.82 -21.04
N GLN A 428 -2.03 -17.79 -21.82
CA GLN A 428 -2.51 -19.07 -21.30
C GLN A 428 -1.43 -19.75 -20.43
N LEU A 429 -1.86 -20.39 -19.35
CA LEU A 429 -0.99 -21.20 -18.51
C LEU A 429 -0.92 -22.60 -19.12
N THR A 430 0.27 -22.99 -19.58
CA THR A 430 0.54 -24.36 -20.02
C THR A 430 1.34 -25.07 -18.95
N GLU A 431 1.33 -26.41 -18.97
CA GLU A 431 2.04 -27.20 -17.96
C GLU A 431 3.53 -26.87 -17.90
N ARG A 432 4.17 -26.68 -19.06
CA ARG A 432 5.56 -26.22 -19.14
C ARG A 432 5.78 -24.85 -18.52
N VAL A 433 4.84 -23.91 -18.67
CA VAL A 433 4.95 -22.58 -18.04
C VAL A 433 4.77 -22.69 -16.54
N TRP A 434 3.83 -23.53 -16.09
CA TRP A 434 3.60 -23.81 -14.66
C TRP A 434 4.87 -24.36 -13.98
N THR A 435 5.54 -25.34 -14.58
CA THR A 435 6.79 -25.92 -14.02
C THR A 435 7.88 -24.88 -13.77
N ASN A 436 7.96 -23.83 -14.61
CA ASN A 436 8.94 -22.76 -14.47
C ASN A 436 8.46 -21.61 -13.56
N LEU A 437 7.15 -21.50 -13.36
CA LEU A 437 6.51 -20.45 -12.58
C LEU A 437 6.41 -20.82 -11.11
N TYR A 438 6.03 -22.08 -10.81
CA TYR A 438 5.76 -22.54 -9.46
C TYR A 438 6.90 -22.29 -8.47
N PRO A 439 8.19 -22.54 -8.77
CA PRO A 439 9.27 -22.24 -7.83
C PRO A 439 9.33 -20.77 -7.42
N LYS A 440 9.07 -19.85 -8.36
CA LYS A 440 9.08 -18.39 -8.09
C LYS A 440 7.89 -17.97 -7.24
N LEU A 441 6.74 -18.62 -7.43
CA LEU A 441 5.56 -18.38 -6.60
C LEU A 441 5.77 -18.97 -5.20
N HIS A 442 6.33 -20.17 -5.10
CA HIS A 442 6.61 -20.85 -3.84
C HIS A 442 7.48 -20.00 -2.92
N ASP A 443 8.64 -19.51 -3.39
CA ASP A 443 9.54 -18.68 -2.57
C ASP A 443 8.85 -17.41 -2.05
N LEU A 444 8.01 -16.81 -2.90
CA LEU A 444 7.26 -15.60 -2.58
C LEU A 444 6.15 -15.86 -1.55
N LEU A 445 5.40 -16.95 -1.73
CA LEU A 445 4.32 -17.37 -0.82
C LEU A 445 4.87 -17.79 0.54
N GLU A 446 5.98 -18.53 0.58
CA GLU A 446 6.60 -18.95 1.83
C GLU A 446 7.13 -17.75 2.62
N SER A 447 7.75 -16.79 1.93
CA SER A 447 8.18 -15.52 2.54
C SER A 447 7.00 -14.75 3.15
N ASN A 448 5.86 -14.71 2.44
CA ASN A 448 4.66 -14.03 2.89
C ASN A 448 3.99 -14.74 4.07
N ARG A 449 3.89 -16.07 4.01
CA ARG A 449 3.41 -16.92 5.10
C ARG A 449 4.23 -16.71 6.37
N GLN A 450 5.56 -16.74 6.28
CA GLN A 450 6.43 -16.55 7.44
C GLN A 450 6.26 -15.14 8.04
N ALA A 451 6.15 -14.11 7.20
CA ALA A 451 5.90 -12.75 7.67
C ALA A 451 4.53 -12.61 8.35
N ARG A 452 3.48 -13.21 7.78
CA ARG A 452 2.14 -13.25 8.37
C ARG A 452 2.15 -13.97 9.72
N LEU A 453 2.72 -15.17 9.80
CA LEU A 453 2.82 -15.94 11.04
C LEU A 453 3.62 -15.20 12.12
N THR A 454 4.70 -14.53 11.73
CA THR A 454 5.50 -13.70 12.67
C THR A 454 4.67 -12.54 13.21
N LYS A 455 3.90 -11.88 12.34
CA LYS A 455 3.00 -10.79 12.74
C LYS A 455 1.88 -11.29 13.66
N GLU A 456 1.20 -12.37 13.29
CA GLU A 456 0.15 -12.99 14.09
C GLU A 456 0.68 -13.45 15.47
N ASN A 457 1.85 -14.07 15.53
CA ASN A 457 2.49 -14.45 16.79
C ASN A 457 2.81 -13.20 17.64
N ALA A 458 3.37 -12.15 17.04
CA ALA A 458 3.62 -10.90 17.76
C ALA A 458 2.33 -10.24 18.29
N GLU A 459 1.23 -10.31 17.52
CA GLU A 459 -0.10 -9.84 17.96
C GLU A 459 -0.66 -10.69 19.11
N ARG A 460 -0.53 -12.03 19.03
CA ARG A 460 -0.91 -12.95 20.13
C ARG A 460 -0.08 -12.70 21.39
N GLN A 461 1.23 -12.48 21.27
CA GLN A 461 2.09 -12.12 22.39
C GLN A 461 1.66 -10.80 23.04
N ARG A 462 1.37 -9.74 22.26
CA ARG A 462 0.85 -8.47 22.80
C ARG A 462 -0.49 -8.64 23.51
N ALA A 463 -1.39 -9.45 22.94
CA ALA A 463 -2.68 -9.74 23.55
C ALA A 463 -2.51 -10.49 24.89
N ARG A 464 -1.56 -11.43 24.99
CA ARG A 464 -1.22 -12.13 26.23
C ARG A 464 -0.60 -11.20 27.28
N LYS A 465 0.31 -10.29 26.88
CA LYS A 465 0.81 -9.23 27.78
C LYS A 465 -0.32 -8.36 28.33
N THR A 466 -1.28 -7.98 27.49
CA THR A 466 -2.46 -7.22 27.90
C THR A 466 -3.35 -8.02 28.87
N CYS A 467 -3.52 -9.31 28.61
CA CYS A 467 -4.22 -10.25 29.49
C CYS A 467 -3.53 -10.36 30.87
N LEU A 468 -2.21 -10.48 30.88
CA LEU A 468 -1.40 -10.52 32.11
C LEU A 468 -1.54 -9.22 32.90
N LYS A 469 -1.43 -8.06 32.23
CA LYS A 469 -1.63 -6.74 32.87
C LYS A 469 -2.96 -6.65 33.60
N ARG A 470 -4.04 -7.08 32.92
CA ARG A 470 -5.37 -7.09 33.51
C ARG A 470 -5.47 -8.05 34.69
N PHE A 471 -4.88 -9.24 34.58
CA PHE A 471 -4.87 -10.22 35.67
C PHE A 471 -4.12 -9.71 36.91
N LEU A 472 -2.95 -9.10 36.71
CA LEU A 472 -2.16 -8.45 37.75
C LEU A 472 -2.96 -7.34 38.44
N PHE A 473 -3.61 -6.47 37.67
CA PHE A 473 -4.50 -5.43 38.21
C PHE A 473 -5.69 -6.02 39.00
N GLU A 474 -6.26 -7.14 38.55
CA GLU A 474 -7.31 -7.86 39.30
C GLU A 474 -6.78 -8.38 40.65
N ILE A 475 -5.54 -8.89 40.71
CA ILE A 475 -4.89 -9.28 41.97
C ILE A 475 -4.68 -8.06 42.87
N GLU A 476 -4.10 -6.98 42.34
CA GLU A 476 -3.80 -5.75 43.08
C GLU A 476 -5.07 -5.15 43.70
N ARG A 477 -6.14 -5.03 42.91
CA ARG A 477 -7.43 -4.50 43.37
C ARG A 477 -8.07 -5.33 44.47
N ASN A 478 -7.98 -6.66 44.36
CA ASN A 478 -8.56 -7.60 45.32
C ASN A 478 -7.70 -7.78 46.58
N THR A 479 -6.43 -7.40 46.53
CA THR A 479 -5.55 -7.38 47.70
C THR A 479 -5.99 -6.25 48.62
N PRO A 480 -6.23 -6.49 49.93
CA PRO A 480 -6.53 -5.42 50.87
C PRO A 480 -5.33 -4.45 50.99
N PRO A 481 -5.55 -3.15 51.25
CA PRO A 481 -4.45 -2.23 51.51
C PRO A 481 -3.68 -2.70 52.75
N LEU A 482 -2.37 -2.55 52.69
CA LEU A 482 -1.46 -3.02 53.75
C LEU A 482 -1.67 -2.23 55.04
N LEU A 483 -1.84 -0.90 54.91
CA LEU A 483 -2.11 -0.03 56.04
C LEU A 483 -3.40 0.75 55.79
N LYS A 484 -4.19 0.88 56.85
CA LYS A 484 -5.35 1.78 56.91
C LYS A 484 -5.23 2.56 58.20
N PHE A 485 -5.22 3.87 58.12
CA PHE A 485 -5.23 4.72 59.30
C PHE A 485 -5.97 6.01 59.02
N GLU A 486 -6.54 6.56 60.09
CA GLU A 486 -7.25 7.83 60.07
C GLU A 486 -6.27 8.93 60.41
N PHE A 487 -6.20 9.94 59.54
CA PHE A 487 -5.34 11.10 59.75
C PHE A 487 -6.19 12.36 59.75
N GLN A 488 -5.91 13.25 60.70
CA GLN A 488 -6.53 14.57 60.75
C GLN A 488 -5.57 15.56 60.11
N LYS A 489 -5.95 16.10 58.94
CA LYS A 489 -5.16 17.15 58.30
C LYS A 489 -5.05 18.37 59.21
N SER A 490 -4.01 19.17 58.99
CA SER A 490 -3.82 20.47 59.65
C SER A 490 -5.01 21.41 59.42
N THR A 491 -5.73 21.24 58.30
CA THR A 491 -6.96 21.94 57.92
C THR A 491 -8.24 21.46 58.64
N GLY A 492 -8.14 20.48 59.54
CA GLY A 492 -9.24 19.97 60.36
C GLY A 492 -10.10 18.87 59.71
N SER A 493 -9.89 18.53 58.43
CA SER A 493 -10.62 17.43 57.77
C SER A 493 -10.02 16.06 58.11
N GLN A 494 -10.87 15.12 58.58
CA GLN A 494 -10.48 13.72 58.79
C GLN A 494 -10.51 12.95 57.47
N GLN A 495 -9.39 12.31 57.10
CA GLN A 495 -9.28 11.48 55.90
C GLN A 495 -8.85 10.05 56.24
N ASN A 496 -9.47 9.08 55.55
CA ASN A 496 -9.12 7.66 55.65
C ASN A 496 -8.07 7.31 54.60
N TYR A 497 -6.80 7.25 55.00
CA TYR A 497 -5.70 6.90 54.11
C TYR A 497 -5.56 5.38 53.98
N LYS A 498 -5.29 4.91 52.76
CA LYS A 498 -5.12 3.48 52.42
C LYS A 498 -3.82 3.31 51.65
N PHE A 499 -2.80 2.79 52.32
CA PHE A 499 -1.53 2.48 51.67
C PHE A 499 -1.57 1.09 51.03
N ARG A 500 -1.20 1.01 49.76
CA ARG A 500 -0.96 -0.25 49.06
C ARG A 500 0.54 -0.36 48.83
N ASP A 501 1.08 -1.56 49.02
CA ASP A 501 2.50 -1.78 48.80
C ASP A 501 2.87 -1.80 47.31
N ILE A 502 4.17 -1.79 47.02
CA ILE A 502 4.70 -1.89 45.66
C ILE A 502 4.13 -3.11 44.93
N PHE A 503 3.91 -2.92 43.63
CA PHE A 503 3.33 -3.93 42.74
C PHE A 503 4.16 -4.02 41.45
N PRO A 504 4.45 -5.23 40.93
CA PRO A 504 5.24 -5.41 39.72
C PRO A 504 4.48 -4.96 38.46
N ASP A 505 5.20 -4.40 37.49
CA ASP A 505 4.66 -4.21 36.15
C ASP A 505 4.64 -5.55 35.38
N VAL A 506 3.99 -5.54 34.22
CA VAL A 506 3.90 -6.68 33.29
C VAL A 506 5.29 -7.20 32.91
N GLU A 507 6.24 -6.30 32.70
CA GLU A 507 7.60 -6.68 32.30
C GLU A 507 8.37 -7.35 33.44
N ASP A 508 8.12 -6.99 34.70
CA ASP A 508 8.68 -7.72 35.86
C ASP A 508 8.10 -9.13 35.98
N ALA A 509 6.79 -9.24 35.81
CA ALA A 509 6.11 -10.52 35.89
C ALA A 509 6.52 -11.47 34.75
N LEU A 510 6.91 -10.94 33.59
CA LEU A 510 7.43 -11.72 32.47
C LEU A 510 8.82 -12.31 32.73
N GLU A 511 9.58 -11.78 33.68
CA GLU A 511 10.85 -12.37 34.13
C GLU A 511 10.65 -13.58 35.06
N TRP A 512 9.44 -13.81 35.55
CA TRP A 512 9.16 -14.99 36.35
C TRP A 512 9.11 -16.23 35.45
N PRO A 513 9.93 -17.28 35.72
CA PRO A 513 10.06 -18.43 34.82
C PRO A 513 8.73 -19.10 34.44
N LEU A 514 7.78 -19.11 35.39
CA LEU A 514 6.42 -19.61 35.18
C LEU A 514 5.69 -18.84 34.07
N ILE A 515 5.67 -17.51 34.16
CA ILE A 515 4.96 -16.63 33.22
C ILE A 515 5.72 -16.52 31.90
N GLN A 516 7.05 -16.47 31.96
CA GLN A 516 7.92 -16.47 30.78
C GLN A 516 7.63 -17.69 29.90
N THR A 517 7.65 -18.88 30.48
CA THR A 517 7.38 -20.13 29.76
C THR A 517 5.98 -20.13 29.13
N MET A 518 4.96 -19.67 29.87
CA MET A 518 3.60 -19.54 29.35
C MET A 518 3.50 -18.52 28.20
N ASN A 519 4.26 -17.42 28.26
CA ASN A 519 4.27 -16.37 27.26
C ASN A 519 5.08 -16.75 26.00
N ASP A 520 6.12 -17.57 26.14
CA ASP A 520 6.96 -18.00 25.03
C ASP A 520 6.30 -19.12 24.21
N ASN A 521 5.52 -20.00 24.87
CA ASN A 521 4.65 -20.96 24.18
C ASN A 521 3.59 -20.21 23.36
N ASP A 522 3.30 -20.57 22.11
CA ASP A 522 2.28 -19.88 21.28
C ASP A 522 0.85 -20.27 21.68
N LEU A 523 0.46 -19.92 22.91
CA LEU A 523 -0.85 -20.19 23.48
C LEU A 523 -1.89 -19.18 22.99
N SER A 524 -3.14 -19.63 22.85
CA SER A 524 -4.27 -18.72 22.70
C SER A 524 -4.44 -17.88 23.97
N VAL A 525 -5.02 -16.68 23.84
CA VAL A 525 -5.24 -15.77 24.98
C VAL A 525 -6.14 -16.41 26.04
N THR A 526 -7.11 -17.24 25.62
CA THR A 526 -8.02 -17.94 26.53
C THR A 526 -7.30 -19.04 27.31
N ALA A 527 -6.49 -19.86 26.64
CA ALA A 527 -5.68 -20.88 27.30
C ALA A 527 -4.67 -20.26 28.27
N PHE A 528 -4.02 -19.16 27.86
CA PHE A 528 -3.12 -18.39 28.73
C PHE A 528 -3.85 -17.84 29.96
N ARG A 529 -5.05 -17.27 29.80
CA ARG A 529 -5.87 -16.77 30.92
C ARG A 529 -6.23 -17.88 31.91
N GLN A 530 -6.53 -19.08 31.42
CA GLN A 530 -6.86 -20.23 32.24
C GLN A 530 -5.64 -20.69 33.07
N GLN A 531 -4.46 -20.80 32.46
CA GLN A 531 -3.23 -21.14 33.17
C GLN A 531 -2.90 -20.11 34.28
N LEU A 532 -3.11 -18.82 34.03
CA LEU A 532 -2.95 -17.79 35.06
C LEU A 532 -3.90 -17.99 36.26
N LEU A 533 -5.12 -18.50 36.03
CA LEU A 533 -6.07 -18.81 37.12
C LEU A 533 -5.65 -20.06 37.89
N GLU A 534 -5.22 -21.10 37.18
CA GLU A 534 -4.77 -22.37 37.76
C GLU A 534 -3.54 -22.16 38.67
N HIS A 535 -2.64 -21.26 38.28
CA HIS A 535 -1.42 -20.94 39.04
C HIS A 535 -1.53 -19.66 39.90
N LYS A 536 -2.75 -19.22 40.25
CA LYS A 536 -2.95 -17.96 40.99
C LYS A 536 -2.18 -17.91 42.32
N ASP A 537 -2.14 -19.03 43.06
CA ASP A 537 -1.46 -19.10 44.35
C ASP A 537 0.07 -19.06 44.19
N ASP A 538 0.61 -19.75 43.17
CA ASP A 538 2.03 -19.68 42.80
C ASP A 538 2.44 -18.25 42.44
N ILE A 539 1.61 -17.55 41.64
CA ILE A 539 1.83 -16.15 41.26
C ILE A 539 1.79 -15.23 42.48
N SER A 540 0.91 -15.50 43.45
CA SER A 540 0.84 -14.73 44.70
C SER A 540 2.08 -14.94 45.58
N ASN A 541 2.64 -16.15 45.59
CA ASN A 541 3.91 -16.44 46.24
C ASN A 541 5.08 -15.73 45.55
N LEU A 542 5.13 -15.73 44.22
CA LEU A 542 6.14 -15.00 43.43
C LEU A 542 6.06 -13.49 43.68
N LEU A 543 4.86 -12.93 43.75
CA LEU A 543 4.64 -11.52 44.11
C LEU A 543 5.22 -11.19 45.49
N THR A 544 5.01 -12.07 46.47
CA THR A 544 5.53 -11.90 47.83
C THR A 544 7.07 -11.95 47.83
N GLN A 545 7.66 -12.93 47.16
CA GLN A 545 9.12 -13.04 47.03
C GLN A 545 9.73 -11.82 46.32
N TRP A 546 9.06 -11.32 45.29
CA TRP A 546 9.48 -10.12 44.55
C TRP A 546 9.50 -8.88 45.47
N ARG A 547 8.45 -8.68 46.28
CA ARG A 547 8.40 -7.58 47.27
C ARG A 547 9.52 -7.67 48.29
N GLU A 548 9.72 -8.84 48.87
CA GLU A 548 10.78 -9.05 49.88
C GLU A 548 12.17 -8.81 49.30
N LYS A 549 12.41 -9.23 48.06
CA LYS A 549 13.68 -8.98 47.36
C LYS A 549 13.98 -7.48 47.25
N ILE A 550 13.00 -6.68 46.84
CA ILE A 550 13.17 -5.23 46.68
C ILE A 550 13.36 -4.55 48.04
N ARG A 551 12.52 -4.89 49.02
CA ARG A 551 12.64 -4.35 50.38
C ARG A 551 14.02 -4.63 50.98
N ALA A 552 14.47 -5.89 50.93
CA ALA A 552 15.77 -6.29 51.44
C ALA A 552 16.92 -5.52 50.76
N HIS A 553 16.84 -5.32 49.44
CA HIS A 553 17.83 -4.54 48.70
C HIS A 553 17.87 -3.06 49.16
N MET A 554 16.70 -2.41 49.26
CA MET A 554 16.63 -0.99 49.67
C MET A 554 17.03 -0.79 51.14
N VAL A 555 16.67 -1.73 52.03
CA VAL A 555 17.14 -1.75 53.42
C VAL A 555 18.65 -1.90 53.50
N ALA A 556 19.24 -2.79 52.69
CA ALA A 556 20.69 -2.93 52.64
C ALA A 556 21.38 -1.62 52.22
N LEU A 557 20.79 -0.87 51.28
CA LEU A 557 21.28 0.46 50.92
C LEU A 557 21.21 1.45 52.10
N LEU A 558 20.13 1.44 52.90
CA LEU A 558 19.99 2.32 54.07
C LEU A 558 20.96 1.95 55.20
N ARG A 559 21.12 0.65 55.49
CA ARG A 559 22.01 0.13 56.55
C ARG A 559 23.51 0.33 56.28
N THR A 560 23.90 0.84 55.11
CA THR A 560 25.26 1.35 54.89
C THR A 560 25.60 2.56 55.77
N GLU A 561 24.61 3.21 56.40
CA GLU A 561 24.82 4.19 57.46
C GLU A 561 24.89 3.49 58.83
N ASN A 562 26.00 3.64 59.53
CA ASN A 562 26.15 3.08 60.89
C ASN A 562 25.44 3.99 61.91
N ARG A 563 24.11 3.92 61.95
CA ARG A 563 23.23 4.72 62.82
C ARG A 563 22.33 3.82 63.66
N THR A 564 22.14 4.18 64.93
CA THR A 564 21.14 3.60 65.81
C THR A 564 19.81 4.33 65.68
N TYR A 565 18.71 3.58 65.64
CA TYR A 565 17.36 4.10 65.55
C TYR A 565 16.61 3.71 66.82
N ASN A 566 16.14 4.69 67.59
CA ASN A 566 15.31 4.45 68.78
C ASN A 566 14.46 5.70 69.12
N PRO A 567 13.13 5.68 68.90
CA PRO A 567 12.37 4.68 68.13
C PRO A 567 12.69 4.70 66.62
N ILE A 568 12.34 3.64 65.88
CA ILE A 568 12.57 3.56 64.41
C ILE A 568 11.55 4.41 63.66
N LEU A 569 10.29 4.36 64.04
CA LEU A 569 9.19 5.11 63.44
C LEU A 569 8.22 5.46 64.56
N GLU A 570 7.72 6.69 64.56
CA GLU A 570 6.68 7.13 65.50
C GLU A 570 5.31 7.07 64.81
N PRO A 571 4.25 6.63 65.51
CA PRO A 571 2.90 6.70 64.97
C PRO A 571 2.46 8.16 64.80
N PRO A 572 1.60 8.48 63.82
CA PRO A 572 1.13 9.85 63.64
C PRO A 572 0.38 10.35 64.88
N ASP A 573 0.60 11.61 65.27
CA ASP A 573 0.01 12.23 66.47
C ASP A 573 -1.53 12.14 66.54
N SER A 574 -2.19 12.07 65.37
CA SER A 574 -3.64 12.01 65.24
C SER A 574 -4.22 10.58 65.26
N SER A 575 -3.39 9.54 65.39
CA SER A 575 -3.84 8.14 65.28
C SER A 575 -4.37 7.59 66.61
N THR A 576 -5.52 6.90 66.57
CA THR A 576 -6.15 6.25 67.74
C THR A 576 -5.43 4.96 68.17
N SER A 577 -4.61 4.38 67.29
CA SER A 577 -3.78 3.18 67.51
C SER A 577 -2.55 3.22 66.62
N ASP A 578 -1.42 2.63 67.06
CA ASP A 578 -0.19 2.52 66.25
C ASP A 578 -0.45 1.68 64.97
N PRO A 579 -0.48 2.30 63.78
CA PRO A 579 -0.77 1.59 62.54
C PRO A 579 0.42 0.73 62.07
N PHE A 580 1.60 0.92 62.67
CA PHE A 580 2.84 0.27 62.25
C PHE A 580 3.20 -0.93 63.14
N ILE A 581 2.41 -1.27 64.15
CA ILE A 581 2.76 -2.25 65.18
C ILE A 581 3.14 -3.62 64.60
N ASP A 582 2.38 -4.11 63.61
CA ASP A 582 2.56 -5.42 62.97
C ASP A 582 3.64 -5.45 61.87
N LEU A 583 4.31 -4.32 61.62
CA LEU A 583 5.36 -4.21 60.61
C LEU A 583 6.73 -4.59 61.18
N SER A 584 7.57 -5.23 60.36
CA SER A 584 8.97 -5.49 60.72
C SER A 584 9.77 -4.18 60.82
N ASP A 585 10.82 -4.19 61.64
CA ASP A 585 11.72 -3.03 61.81
C ASP A 585 12.35 -2.57 60.49
N ASP A 586 12.66 -3.51 59.60
CA ASP A 586 13.18 -3.23 58.25
C ASP A 586 12.17 -2.50 57.38
N PHE A 587 10.89 -2.87 57.48
CA PHE A 587 9.86 -2.18 56.75
C PHE A 587 9.53 -0.82 57.37
N LYS A 588 9.51 -0.71 58.70
CA LYS A 588 9.42 0.59 59.41
C LYS A 588 10.54 1.54 58.98
N LEU A 589 11.76 1.03 58.81
CA LEU A 589 12.90 1.81 58.32
C LEU A 589 12.66 2.35 56.92
N LEU A 590 12.08 1.56 56.00
CA LEU A 590 11.72 2.02 54.65
C LEU A 590 10.62 3.08 54.65
N LEU A 591 9.70 3.02 55.61
CA LEU A 591 8.58 3.97 55.72
C LEU A 591 8.95 5.32 56.34
N ARG A 592 10.17 5.49 56.86
CA ARG A 592 10.63 6.77 57.42
C ARG A 592 10.72 7.86 56.35
N ALA A 593 10.30 9.07 56.71
CA ALA A 593 10.38 10.25 55.85
C ALA A 593 11.82 10.65 55.47
N ASP A 594 12.83 10.26 56.25
CA ASP A 594 14.25 10.48 55.93
C ASP A 594 14.93 9.29 55.22
N SER A 595 14.19 8.24 54.85
CA SER A 595 14.68 7.13 54.04
C SER A 595 14.55 7.42 52.55
N LEU A 596 15.48 8.24 52.04
CA LEU A 596 15.44 8.77 50.67
C LEU A 596 16.45 8.11 49.72
N PHE A 597 16.00 7.85 48.50
CA PHE A 597 16.75 7.22 47.43
C PHE A 597 16.78 8.12 46.18
N TYR A 598 17.63 7.77 45.21
CA TYR A 598 17.58 8.34 43.87
C TYR A 598 17.95 7.28 42.83
N LEU A 599 17.54 7.49 41.58
CA LEU A 599 17.88 6.62 40.47
C LEU A 599 19.19 7.05 39.81
N ALA A 600 20.11 6.11 39.62
CA ALA A 600 21.31 6.32 38.83
C ALA A 600 20.96 6.42 37.33
N ARG A 601 21.75 7.22 36.59
CA ARG A 601 21.69 7.38 35.12
C ARG A 601 20.39 8.04 34.59
N THR A 602 19.89 9.07 35.26
CA THR A 602 18.77 9.90 34.75
C THR A 602 19.22 10.79 33.57
N PHE A 603 18.31 11.06 32.63
CA PHE A 603 18.58 11.78 31.37
C PHE A 603 19.26 13.15 31.54
N ASN A 604 19.02 13.81 32.69
CA ASN A 604 19.55 15.16 32.98
C ASN A 604 20.66 15.18 34.03
N GLY A 605 21.07 14.01 34.58
CA GLY A 605 22.03 13.93 35.70
C GLY A 605 21.55 14.54 37.03
N ILE A 606 20.34 15.09 37.06
CA ILE A 606 19.68 15.63 38.26
C ILE A 606 19.29 14.45 39.15
N ARG A 607 19.66 14.54 40.44
CA ARG A 607 19.27 13.59 41.48
C ARG A 607 18.06 14.16 42.19
N PHE A 608 16.96 13.41 42.15
CA PHE A 608 15.74 13.72 42.87
C PHE A 608 15.55 12.71 44.03
N PRO A 609 15.13 13.15 45.23
CA PRO A 609 14.90 12.29 46.37
C PRO A 609 13.52 11.63 46.26
N PHE A 610 13.52 10.31 46.23
CA PHE A 610 12.31 9.50 46.24
C PHE A 610 12.20 8.74 47.55
N VAL A 611 10.98 8.60 48.06
CA VAL A 611 10.68 7.66 49.15
C VAL A 611 10.59 6.22 48.63
N TYR A 612 10.39 5.25 49.52
CA TYR A 612 10.39 3.81 49.18
C TYR A 612 9.48 3.46 47.98
N HIS A 613 8.22 3.89 48.03
CA HIS A 613 7.22 3.58 47.00
C HIS A 613 7.54 4.27 45.66
N GLU A 614 7.75 5.58 45.71
CA GLU A 614 8.09 6.41 44.54
C GLU A 614 9.36 5.93 43.82
N THR A 615 10.34 5.38 44.55
CA THR A 615 11.59 4.89 43.93
C THR A 615 11.32 3.74 42.95
N VAL A 616 10.40 2.85 43.31
CA VAL A 616 10.01 1.71 42.48
C VAL A 616 9.18 2.19 41.28
N GLU A 617 8.22 3.10 41.51
CA GLU A 617 7.42 3.70 40.44
C GLU A 617 8.27 4.46 39.42
N ALA A 618 9.16 5.34 39.88
CA ALA A 618 10.11 6.06 39.04
C ALA A 618 11.07 5.10 38.31
N GLY A 619 11.37 3.95 38.92
CA GLY A 619 12.14 2.86 38.31
C GLY A 619 11.44 2.29 37.07
N HIS A 620 10.12 2.08 37.13
CA HIS A 620 9.31 1.60 35.99
C HIS A 620 9.06 2.67 34.91
N ASP A 621 9.15 3.95 35.26
CA ASP A 621 8.86 5.06 34.34
C ASP A 621 10.09 5.64 33.63
N THR A 622 11.30 5.22 34.00
CA THR A 622 12.49 5.59 33.23
C THR A 622 12.68 4.67 32.02
N TYR A 623 12.31 5.17 30.84
CA TYR A 623 12.68 4.57 29.56
C TYR A 623 14.20 4.37 29.46
N CYS A 624 14.64 3.17 29.09
CA CYS A 624 16.06 2.92 28.86
C CYS A 624 16.55 3.70 27.65
N CYS A 625 17.56 4.53 27.89
CA CYS A 625 18.41 5.07 26.84
C CYS A 625 19.49 4.03 26.52
N ASP A 626 19.89 3.89 25.26
CA ASP A 626 21.02 3.02 24.91
C ASP A 626 22.34 3.52 25.56
N ARG A 627 23.44 2.77 25.38
CA ARG A 627 24.79 3.17 25.82
C ARG A 627 25.23 4.56 25.30
N GLN A 628 24.51 5.14 24.34
CA GLN A 628 24.78 6.43 23.71
C GLN A 628 23.74 7.52 24.09
N GLY A 629 22.78 7.24 24.98
CA GLY A 629 21.81 8.24 25.43
C GLY A 629 20.68 8.55 24.43
N LEU A 630 20.52 7.73 23.38
CA LEU A 630 19.46 7.89 22.40
C LEU A 630 18.18 7.17 22.85
N TRP A 631 17.04 7.84 22.66
CA TRP A 631 15.71 7.29 22.90
C TRP A 631 15.44 6.11 21.95
N VAL A 632 15.34 4.91 22.52
CA VAL A 632 14.86 3.73 21.78
C VAL A 632 13.38 3.55 22.15
N GLY A 633 12.49 4.05 21.29
CA GLY A 633 11.06 4.08 21.59
C GLY A 633 10.46 2.71 21.95
N GLY A 634 9.64 2.68 22.99
CA GLY A 634 8.44 1.84 23.05
C GLY A 634 8.49 0.52 23.83
N LYS A 635 9.58 0.17 24.52
CA LYS A 635 9.61 -0.98 25.45
C LYS A 635 10.03 -0.52 26.84
N LYS A 636 9.17 -0.72 27.84
CA LYS A 636 9.57 -0.61 29.25
C LYS A 636 10.44 -1.83 29.55
N ASP A 637 11.57 -1.63 30.21
CA ASP A 637 12.40 -2.73 30.71
C ASP A 637 11.92 -3.14 32.10
N PRO A 638 12.17 -4.40 32.52
CA PRO A 638 11.93 -4.82 33.90
C PRO A 638 12.68 -3.93 34.89
N LEU A 639 12.20 -3.88 36.13
CA LEU A 639 12.75 -3.08 37.21
C LEU A 639 14.21 -3.47 37.51
N ASP A 640 15.12 -2.55 37.19
CA ASP A 640 16.55 -2.70 37.48
C ASP A 640 16.90 -2.08 38.85
N MET A 641 16.95 -2.93 39.88
CA MET A 641 17.35 -2.53 41.23
C MET A 641 18.79 -2.00 41.30
N ASP A 642 19.68 -2.35 40.36
CA ASP A 642 21.06 -1.83 40.35
C ASP A 642 21.12 -0.33 40.06
N ARG A 643 19.99 0.30 39.71
CA ARG A 643 19.87 1.75 39.58
C ARG A 643 19.58 2.45 40.89
N PHE A 644 19.12 1.74 41.93
CA PHE A 644 18.73 2.34 43.19
C PHE A 644 19.95 2.75 44.01
N ARG A 645 19.97 3.98 44.50
CA ARG A 645 21.07 4.51 45.32
C ARG A 645 20.51 5.26 46.52
N ARG A 646 21.19 5.13 47.67
CA ARG A 646 20.90 5.92 48.88
C ARG A 646 21.25 7.39 48.64
N TYR A 647 20.35 8.32 48.95
CA TYR A 647 20.59 9.76 48.79
C TYR A 647 21.07 10.42 50.09
N SER A 648 22.28 10.13 50.53
CA SER A 648 22.82 10.57 51.84
C SER A 648 22.68 12.07 52.15
N ASN A 649 22.88 12.95 51.17
CA ASN A 649 22.73 14.40 51.36
C ASN A 649 21.27 14.80 51.59
N ALA A 650 20.33 14.26 50.81
CA ALA A 650 18.90 14.51 50.98
C ALA A 650 18.41 13.98 52.33
N GLN A 651 18.90 12.81 52.79
CA GLN A 651 18.54 12.29 54.11
C GLN A 651 18.95 13.22 55.25
N LYS A 652 20.16 13.83 55.16
CA LYS A 652 20.62 14.80 56.16
C LYS A 652 19.72 16.04 56.19
N VAL A 653 19.36 16.56 55.01
CA VAL A 653 18.43 17.70 54.88
C VAL A 653 17.06 17.34 55.43
N ALA A 654 16.50 16.20 55.02
CA ALA A 654 15.21 15.71 55.51
C ALA A 654 15.16 15.66 57.04
N ARG A 655 16.22 15.15 57.71
CA ARG A 655 16.29 15.11 59.18
C ARG A 655 16.24 16.49 59.83
N VAL A 656 16.89 17.48 59.23
CA VAL A 656 16.86 18.86 59.71
C VAL A 656 15.45 19.42 59.59
N LEU A 657 14.80 19.22 58.44
CA LEU A 657 13.43 19.66 58.20
C LEU A 657 12.44 18.97 59.14
N LEU A 658 12.55 17.65 59.32
CA LEU A 658 11.72 16.86 60.24
C LEU A 658 11.83 17.34 61.69
N ARG A 659 13.05 17.69 62.14
CA ARG A 659 13.23 18.28 63.48
C ARG A 659 12.57 19.64 63.61
N SER A 660 12.62 20.48 62.58
CA SER A 660 12.01 21.81 62.61
C SER A 660 10.49 21.79 62.75
N ILE A 661 9.84 20.74 62.27
CA ILE A 661 8.39 20.53 62.43
C ILE A 661 8.05 19.65 63.64
N GLY A 662 9.03 19.31 64.48
CA GLY A 662 8.81 18.50 65.68
C GLY A 662 8.56 17.01 65.44
N LYS A 663 8.80 16.49 64.22
CA LYS A 663 8.50 15.10 63.83
C LYS A 663 9.74 14.31 63.35
N PRO A 664 10.77 14.09 64.19
CA PRO A 664 12.06 13.52 63.77
C PRO A 664 12.01 12.05 63.29
N ASN A 665 10.98 11.30 63.64
CA ASN A 665 10.79 9.89 63.30
C ASN A 665 9.50 9.65 62.50
N ALA A 666 9.05 10.67 61.77
CA ALA A 666 7.85 10.62 60.94
C ALA A 666 7.90 9.57 59.84
N SER A 667 6.73 9.07 59.45
CA SER A 667 6.58 8.31 58.21
C SER A 667 6.41 9.25 57.01
N PHE A 668 6.89 8.88 55.83
CA PHE A 668 6.55 9.65 54.63
C PHE A 668 5.03 9.66 54.36
N LEU A 669 4.31 8.63 54.80
CA LEU A 669 2.87 8.47 54.57
C LEU A 669 2.03 9.56 55.27
N GLU A 670 2.47 10.05 56.44
CA GLU A 670 1.79 11.19 57.08
C GLU A 670 2.16 12.51 56.39
N LEU A 671 3.37 12.61 55.84
CA LEU A 671 3.86 13.85 55.23
C LEU A 671 3.32 14.09 53.82
N GLU A 672 3.04 13.04 53.05
CA GLU A 672 2.42 13.13 51.71
C GLU A 672 1.00 13.73 51.72
N THR A 673 0.38 13.87 52.89
CA THR A 673 -0.97 14.42 53.00
C THR A 673 -1.04 15.94 53.01
N GLU A 674 0.11 16.61 53.11
CA GLU A 674 0.27 18.05 53.28
C GLU A 674 1.16 18.64 52.19
N ASP A 675 0.93 19.92 51.87
CA ASP A 675 1.79 20.70 50.98
C ASP A 675 2.73 21.58 51.79
N TYR A 676 4.02 21.54 51.46
CA TYR A 676 5.06 22.29 52.16
C TYR A 676 5.50 23.50 51.35
N VAL A 677 5.71 24.62 52.02
CA VAL A 677 6.39 25.79 51.45
C VAL A 677 7.66 26.10 52.21
N CYS A 678 8.66 26.62 51.51
CA CYS A 678 9.87 27.12 52.16
C CYS A 678 9.51 28.35 53.00
N GLY A 679 9.84 28.31 54.30
CA GLY A 679 9.64 29.43 55.21
C GLY A 679 10.77 30.47 55.17
N ARG A 680 11.85 30.21 54.44
CA ARG A 680 13.12 30.95 54.49
C ARG A 680 13.50 31.74 53.25
N CYS A 681 12.87 31.48 52.11
CA CYS A 681 13.26 32.15 50.86
C CYS A 681 12.06 32.72 50.12
N HIS A 682 12.34 33.41 49.02
CA HIS A 682 11.31 33.98 48.14
C HIS A 682 10.50 32.92 47.39
N ASP A 683 11.04 31.72 47.19
CA ASP A 683 10.37 30.61 46.51
C ASP A 683 9.41 29.87 47.46
N THR A 684 8.21 30.42 47.56
CA THR A 684 7.13 29.88 48.40
C THR A 684 6.18 28.96 47.62
N LYS A 685 6.63 28.32 46.54
CA LYS A 685 5.76 27.39 45.79
C LYS A 685 5.42 26.17 46.65
N PRO A 686 4.15 25.73 46.69
CA PRO A 686 3.75 24.48 47.32
C PRO A 686 4.51 23.29 46.72
N ARG A 687 4.96 22.38 47.58
CA ARG A 687 5.81 21.24 47.23
C ARG A 687 5.43 20.00 48.02
N SER A 688 5.57 18.84 47.39
CA SER A 688 5.55 17.56 48.10
C SER A 688 6.75 17.43 49.05
N TRP A 689 6.74 16.41 49.92
CA TRP A 689 7.87 16.14 50.82
C TRP A 689 9.21 15.94 50.06
N GLY A 690 9.20 15.16 48.98
CA GLY A 690 10.39 14.96 48.15
C GLY A 690 10.88 16.27 47.51
N GLU A 691 9.94 17.08 46.99
CA GLU A 691 10.26 18.34 46.33
C GLU A 691 10.82 19.39 47.30
N ILE A 692 10.30 19.51 48.53
CA ILE A 692 10.81 20.47 49.51
C ILE A 692 12.19 20.04 50.04
N VAL A 693 12.43 18.73 50.22
CA VAL A 693 13.77 18.24 50.53
C VAL A 693 14.74 18.54 49.39
N GLN A 694 14.33 18.32 48.14
CA GLN A 694 15.15 18.64 46.98
C GLN A 694 15.47 20.13 46.90
N HIS A 695 14.49 21.01 47.15
CA HIS A 695 14.71 22.45 47.21
C HIS A 695 15.85 22.79 48.17
N TYR A 696 15.81 22.32 49.42
CA TYR A 696 16.88 22.58 50.39
C TYR A 696 18.23 21.97 50.00
N VAL A 697 18.25 20.80 49.35
CA VAL A 697 19.49 20.20 48.82
C VAL A 697 20.10 21.08 47.72
N GLU A 698 19.27 21.62 46.83
CA GLU A 698 19.70 22.50 45.74
C GLU A 698 20.19 23.86 46.24
N GLN A 699 19.49 24.45 47.20
CA GLN A 699 19.88 25.73 47.81
C GLN A 699 21.21 25.60 48.54
N LYS A 700 21.39 24.56 49.36
CA LYS A 700 22.66 24.27 50.02
C LYS A 700 23.82 24.05 49.04
N ARG A 701 23.56 23.33 47.93
CA ARG A 701 24.56 23.12 46.87
C ARG A 701 24.92 24.44 46.17
N THR A 702 23.92 25.29 45.93
CA THR A 702 24.07 26.59 45.30
C THR A 702 24.90 27.53 46.18
N TYR A 703 24.59 27.59 47.48
CA TYR A 703 25.37 28.33 48.47
C TYR A 703 26.84 27.88 48.48
N MET A 704 27.12 26.57 48.60
CA MET A 704 28.51 26.06 48.58
C MET A 704 29.26 26.47 47.30
N ARG A 705 28.62 26.37 46.13
CA ARG A 705 29.20 26.81 44.84
C ARG A 705 29.54 28.30 44.85
N ILE A 706 28.67 29.13 45.43
CA ILE A 706 28.89 30.58 45.54
C ILE A 706 30.05 30.88 46.49
N GLN A 707 30.11 30.16 47.61
CA GLN A 707 31.18 30.32 48.62
C GLN A 707 32.58 29.92 48.11
N GLU A 708 32.70 29.01 47.13
CA GLU A 708 33.97 28.76 46.43
C GLU A 708 34.57 30.04 45.81
N SER A 709 33.73 31.04 45.53
CA SER A 709 34.14 32.34 45.01
C SER A 709 33.99 33.49 46.02
N ALA A 710 33.91 33.20 47.32
CA ALA A 710 33.77 34.21 48.38
C ALA A 710 34.78 35.38 48.29
N PRO A 711 36.09 35.15 48.01
CA PRO A 711 37.04 36.27 47.87
C PRO A 711 36.74 37.20 46.69
N LYS A 712 36.07 36.71 45.63
CA LYS A 712 35.67 37.51 44.47
C LYS A 712 34.40 38.31 44.75
N LEU A 713 33.52 37.78 45.60
CA LEU A 713 32.30 38.47 46.05
C LEU A 713 32.66 39.62 46.99
N ALA A 714 33.53 39.38 47.96
CA ALA A 714 34.05 40.41 48.86
C ALA A 714 34.70 41.58 48.11
N LYS A 715 35.49 41.30 47.05
CA LYS A 715 36.09 42.34 46.19
C LYS A 715 35.06 43.18 45.42
N LYS A 716 33.85 42.66 45.22
CA LYS A 716 32.75 43.34 44.55
C LYS A 716 31.75 43.96 45.55
N GLY A 717 32.00 43.84 46.86
CA GLY A 717 31.09 44.29 47.91
C GLY A 717 29.76 43.55 47.92
N ILE A 718 29.71 42.30 47.43
CA ILE A 718 28.48 41.50 47.40
C ILE A 718 28.52 40.47 48.52
N THR A 719 27.52 40.49 49.40
CA THR A 719 27.27 39.44 50.41
C THR A 719 26.33 38.37 49.84
N TYR A 720 26.41 37.13 50.31
CA TYR A 720 25.44 36.07 49.97
C TYR A 720 25.32 35.10 51.16
N ASN A 721 24.24 35.23 51.93
CA ASN A 721 23.98 34.46 53.14
C ASN A 721 23.23 33.14 52.86
N ASP A 722 23.43 32.13 53.71
CA ASP A 722 22.69 30.85 53.64
C ASP A 722 21.40 30.93 54.47
N VAL A 723 20.36 31.52 53.90
CA VAL A 723 19.04 31.62 54.57
C VAL A 723 18.40 30.25 54.85
N HIS A 724 18.90 29.19 54.23
CA HIS A 724 18.43 27.82 54.40
C HIS A 724 19.21 27.05 55.49
N ASP A 725 20.21 27.68 56.12
CA ASP A 725 20.89 27.15 57.29
C ASP A 725 19.97 27.31 58.53
N PRO A 726 19.67 26.24 59.29
CA PRO A 726 18.90 26.34 60.53
C PRO A 726 19.45 27.35 61.53
N GLU A 727 20.76 27.60 61.52
CA GLU A 727 21.44 28.53 62.45
C GLU A 727 21.34 30.00 61.99
N PHE A 728 20.81 30.28 60.79
CA PHE A 728 20.75 31.63 60.23
C PHE A 728 19.76 32.55 60.97
N ASP A 729 18.59 32.02 61.33
CA ASP A 729 17.56 32.74 62.08
C ASP A 729 16.75 31.68 62.84
N GLU A 730 16.79 31.70 64.17
CA GLU A 730 16.13 30.68 65.00
C GLU A 730 14.62 30.93 65.16
N ASP A 731 14.15 32.14 64.87
CA ASP A 731 12.77 32.57 65.10
C ASP A 731 11.85 32.21 63.92
N GLN A 732 12.38 32.12 62.69
CA GLN A 732 11.60 31.72 61.53
C GLN A 732 11.55 30.18 61.32
N PRO A 733 10.41 29.59 60.92
CA PRO A 733 10.35 28.16 60.59
C PRO A 733 11.05 27.84 59.26
N LEU A 734 11.73 26.70 59.16
CA LEU A 734 12.33 26.22 57.90
C LEU A 734 11.27 25.91 56.84
N ILE A 735 10.21 25.20 57.23
CA ILE A 735 9.10 24.86 56.34
C ILE A 735 7.79 25.19 57.03
N ARG A 736 6.80 25.62 56.24
CA ARG A 736 5.43 25.87 56.70
C ARG A 736 4.49 24.92 55.96
N ILE A 737 3.49 24.42 56.66
CA ILE A 737 2.40 23.63 56.07
C ILE A 737 1.38 24.62 55.51
N LEU A 738 0.98 24.47 54.26
CA LEU A 738 0.08 25.40 53.61
C LEU A 738 -1.38 25.16 54.05
N GLU A 739 -2.03 26.17 54.62
CA GLU A 739 -3.49 26.21 54.70
C GLU A 739 -4.04 26.84 53.40
N PRO A 740 -4.92 26.15 52.65
CA PRO A 740 -5.43 26.67 51.39
C PRO A 740 -6.34 27.88 51.65
N ARG A 741 -5.85 29.09 51.32
CA ARG A 741 -6.69 30.25 51.07
C ARG A 741 -6.47 30.74 49.65
N ILE A 742 -7.55 30.75 48.87
CA ILE A 742 -7.56 31.31 47.52
C ILE A 742 -7.52 32.83 47.68
N SER A 743 -6.40 33.44 47.30
CA SER A 743 -6.31 34.88 47.10
C SER A 743 -6.88 35.23 45.72
N ASP A 744 -7.61 36.34 45.64
CA ASP A 744 -8.11 36.88 44.39
C ASP A 744 -6.97 37.23 43.42
N LYS A 745 -7.24 36.96 42.14
CA LYS A 745 -6.33 37.12 41.01
C LYS A 745 -5.94 38.60 40.84
N LYS A 746 -4.78 39.01 41.34
CA LYS A 746 -4.08 40.22 40.89
C LYS A 746 -2.74 39.85 40.27
N VAL A 747 -2.48 40.38 39.08
CA VAL A 747 -1.18 40.30 38.42
C VAL A 747 -0.21 41.16 39.24
N VAL A 748 0.68 40.53 39.99
CA VAL A 748 1.71 41.24 40.77
C VAL A 748 2.92 41.48 39.87
N PRO A 749 3.44 42.73 39.77
CA PRO A 749 4.63 43.02 38.99
C PRO A 749 5.85 42.25 39.54
N LEU A 750 6.61 41.66 38.62
CA LEU A 750 7.82 40.89 38.94
C LEU A 750 9.06 41.79 38.86
N ARG A 751 9.96 41.60 39.81
CA ARG A 751 11.24 42.29 39.94
C ARG A 751 12.37 41.28 39.86
N GLU A 752 13.53 41.70 39.37
CA GLU A 752 14.72 40.85 39.29
C GLU A 752 15.90 41.39 40.11
N CYS A 753 16.67 40.50 40.73
CA CYS A 753 17.83 40.88 41.55
C CYS A 753 19.08 41.10 40.69
N ASN A 754 19.60 42.32 40.72
CA ASN A 754 20.81 42.70 39.96
C ASN A 754 22.10 42.16 40.57
N LEU A 755 22.07 41.70 41.82
CA LEU A 755 23.22 41.11 42.50
C LEU A 755 23.37 39.63 42.19
N CYS A 756 22.26 38.90 42.15
CA CYS A 756 22.23 37.47 41.83
C CYS A 756 22.66 37.18 40.39
N ILE A 757 22.32 38.04 39.42
CA ILE A 757 22.71 37.85 38.02
C ILE A 757 24.23 38.04 37.78
N LYS A 758 24.91 38.79 38.66
CA LYS A 758 26.34 39.08 38.54
C LYS A 758 27.17 37.82 38.80
N LYS A 759 28.21 37.60 37.97
CA LYS A 759 29.23 36.57 38.25
C LYS A 759 30.00 36.94 39.53
N PRO A 760 30.25 36.00 40.46
CA PRO A 760 30.17 34.55 40.30
C PRO A 760 28.84 33.88 40.73
N ILE A 761 27.83 34.62 41.22
CA ILE A 761 26.53 34.05 41.63
C ILE A 761 25.79 33.49 40.42
N ALA A 762 25.62 34.31 39.38
CA ALA A 762 25.02 33.93 38.10
C ALA A 762 23.71 33.12 38.24
N LEU A 763 22.82 33.62 39.10
CA LEU A 763 21.46 33.12 39.29
C LEU A 763 20.47 34.17 38.77
N GLU A 764 19.50 33.73 37.99
CA GLU A 764 18.38 34.58 37.59
C GLU A 764 17.29 34.47 38.64
N LEU A 765 17.19 35.47 39.52
CA LEU A 765 16.19 35.52 40.58
C LEU A 765 15.13 36.56 40.24
N VAL A 766 13.90 36.09 40.06
CA VAL A 766 12.74 36.91 39.72
C VAL A 766 11.63 36.59 40.73
N ALA A 767 11.09 37.61 41.39
CA ALA A 767 10.06 37.46 42.41
C ALA A 767 9.13 38.69 42.45
N SER A 768 8.02 38.63 43.20
CA SER A 768 7.25 39.85 43.51
C SER A 768 8.09 40.83 44.30
N GLU A 769 7.77 42.13 44.20
CA GLU A 769 8.52 43.20 44.87
C GLU A 769 8.77 42.92 46.36
N ASN A 770 7.72 42.61 47.14
CA ASN A 770 7.86 42.29 48.57
C ASN A 770 8.80 41.11 48.85
N LYS A 771 8.73 40.05 48.03
CA LYS A 771 9.60 38.87 48.17
C LYS A 771 11.04 39.16 47.76
N LEU A 772 11.23 40.07 46.79
CA LEU A 772 12.55 40.49 46.35
C LEU A 772 13.23 41.39 47.38
N LEU A 773 12.50 42.34 47.96
CA LEU A 773 13.00 43.20 49.03
C LEU A 773 13.46 42.38 50.23
N ARG A 774 12.64 41.39 50.64
CA ARG A 774 13.04 40.43 51.67
C ARG A 774 14.29 39.64 51.29
N HIS A 775 14.39 39.18 50.04
CA HIS A 775 15.59 38.49 49.54
C HIS A 775 16.84 39.38 49.59
N LEU A 776 16.75 40.65 49.22
CA LEU A 776 17.88 41.60 49.27
C LEU A 776 18.33 41.86 50.71
N LEU A 777 17.38 41.94 51.65
CA LEU A 777 17.69 42.05 53.07
C LEU A 777 18.37 40.79 53.60
N GLU A 778 17.75 39.62 53.45
CA GLU A 778 18.20 38.38 54.11
C GLU A 778 19.42 37.75 53.45
N VAL A 779 19.51 37.78 52.11
CA VAL A 779 20.61 37.14 51.38
C VAL A 779 21.77 38.10 51.13
N HIS A 780 21.49 39.38 50.89
CA HIS A 780 22.50 40.37 50.50
C HIS A 780 22.82 41.42 51.58
N ASP A 781 22.15 41.40 52.75
CA ASP A 781 22.27 42.38 53.84
C ASP A 781 21.98 43.83 53.41
N ILE A 782 21.01 44.02 52.51
CA ILE A 782 20.60 45.33 52.00
C ILE A 782 19.25 45.72 52.61
N ALA A 783 19.29 46.62 53.60
CA ALA A 783 18.09 47.10 54.29
C ALA A 783 17.27 48.12 53.47
N GLU A 784 17.94 48.93 52.65
CA GLU A 784 17.32 49.98 51.82
C GLU A 784 17.75 49.81 50.36
N PRO A 785 17.11 48.91 49.59
CA PRO A 785 17.51 48.62 48.22
C PRO A 785 17.02 49.68 47.21
N GLU A 786 17.85 50.02 46.23
CA GLU A 786 17.54 51.03 45.20
C GLU A 786 17.18 50.40 43.84
N LEU A 787 16.05 50.84 43.25
CA LEU A 787 15.60 50.44 41.91
C LEU A 787 16.59 50.94 40.84
N GLY A 788 17.01 50.06 39.93
CA GLY A 788 18.05 50.31 38.91
C GLY A 788 19.47 50.02 39.38
N ILE A 789 19.67 49.73 40.67
CA ILE A 789 21.00 49.42 41.26
C ILE A 789 20.99 48.01 41.85
N ASP A 790 20.13 47.75 42.82
CA ASP A 790 20.05 46.48 43.55
C ASP A 790 19.03 45.52 42.92
N TYR A 791 17.98 46.08 42.34
CA TYR A 791 16.97 45.35 41.58
C TYR A 791 16.40 46.15 40.42
N ASP A 792 15.82 45.45 39.44
CA ASP A 792 15.21 46.05 38.26
C ASP A 792 13.80 45.50 37.99
N ILE A 793 13.07 46.21 37.11
CA ILE A 793 11.81 45.74 36.54
C ILE A 793 12.14 44.62 35.55
N SER A 794 11.55 43.44 35.73
CA SER A 794 11.75 42.33 34.81
C SER A 794 10.79 42.42 33.62
N ASP A 795 11.31 42.45 32.39
CA ASP A 795 10.51 42.48 31.14
C ASP A 795 9.82 41.14 30.83
N ARG A 796 10.04 40.11 31.66
CA ARG A 796 9.46 38.77 31.45
C ARG A 796 7.99 38.75 31.86
N SER A 797 7.09 38.76 30.87
CA SER A 797 5.80 38.07 31.02
C SER A 797 6.07 36.55 30.98
N THR A 798 5.72 35.80 32.02
CA THR A 798 5.87 34.33 32.02
C THR A 798 4.93 33.69 31.00
N PHE A 799 5.36 33.59 29.74
CA PHE A 799 4.73 32.71 28.77
C PHE A 799 5.16 31.27 29.06
N GLY A 800 4.28 30.56 29.78
CA GLY A 800 4.43 29.15 30.12
C GLY A 800 4.81 28.93 31.59
N LEU A 801 3.81 28.51 32.37
CA LEU A 801 3.79 28.25 33.82
C LEU A 801 3.49 29.47 34.70
N GLU A 802 2.18 29.54 34.97
CA GLU A 802 1.51 30.12 36.14
C GLU A 802 1.52 31.65 36.26
N ALA A 803 0.29 32.20 36.15
CA ALA A 803 -0.05 33.50 36.71
C ALA A 803 0.57 33.64 38.09
N GLY A 804 1.14 34.81 38.36
CA GLY A 804 1.78 35.12 39.63
C GLY A 804 0.92 34.67 40.82
N PHE A 805 1.31 33.56 41.44
CA PHE A 805 1.08 33.36 42.85
C PHE A 805 2.09 34.23 43.60
N GLY A 806 1.80 35.54 43.62
CA GLY A 806 2.18 36.36 44.75
C GLY A 806 1.42 35.81 45.96
N TYR A 807 1.97 34.79 46.63
CA TYR A 807 1.59 34.50 48.01
C TYR A 807 2.12 35.65 48.87
N ASP A 808 1.38 36.75 48.87
CA ASP A 808 1.54 37.88 49.77
C ASP A 808 0.41 37.73 50.78
N PHE A 809 0.74 37.13 51.92
CA PHE A 809 -0.22 36.98 53.02
C PHE A 809 -0.02 38.20 53.93
N ARG A 810 -1.06 39.03 54.08
CA ARG A 810 -1.06 40.14 55.05
C ARG A 810 -0.73 39.59 56.43
N ASP A 811 0.23 40.21 57.10
CA ASP A 811 0.39 40.06 58.55
C ASP A 811 -0.91 40.49 59.24
N ALA A 812 -1.21 39.87 60.39
CA ALA A 812 -2.48 40.04 61.10
C ALA A 812 -2.70 41.45 61.70
N ASP A 813 -1.84 42.43 61.41
CA ASP A 813 -1.83 43.72 62.10
C ASP A 813 -2.19 44.94 61.23
N ASP A 814 -2.38 44.80 59.92
CA ASP A 814 -2.69 45.96 59.06
C ASP A 814 -4.19 46.10 58.77
N ASN A 815 -4.84 46.84 59.67
CA ASN A 815 -6.24 47.21 59.60
C ASN A 815 -6.36 48.60 58.96
N GLU A 816 -6.38 48.69 57.63
CA GLU A 816 -6.82 49.90 56.93
C GLU A 816 -7.95 49.60 55.95
N SER A 817 -9.07 50.27 56.23
CA SER A 817 -10.27 50.44 55.44
C SER A 817 -10.01 51.38 54.27
N ASP A 818 -10.56 51.03 53.10
CA ASP A 818 -11.31 51.91 52.16
C ASP A 818 -11.35 51.19 50.80
N SER A 819 -12.50 50.76 50.28
CA SER A 819 -13.68 51.49 49.78
C SER A 819 -13.49 52.12 48.39
N GLU A 820 -14.48 51.84 47.53
CA GLU A 820 -14.85 52.49 46.27
C GLU A 820 -14.22 52.05 44.91
N SER A 821 -15.03 51.24 44.21
CA SER A 821 -15.60 51.45 42.85
C SER A 821 -14.86 52.28 41.80
N GLY A 822 -14.83 51.73 40.58
CA GLY A 822 -14.65 52.49 39.34
C GLY A 822 -14.64 51.58 38.12
N ASP A 823 -15.69 51.70 37.30
CA ASP A 823 -15.94 50.99 36.06
C ASP A 823 -15.00 51.41 34.89
N GLU A 824 -15.07 50.57 33.84
CA GLU A 824 -14.98 50.92 32.41
C GLU A 824 -13.63 50.93 31.64
N GLU A 825 -13.68 50.10 30.58
CA GLU A 825 -13.33 50.36 29.17
C GLU A 825 -12.01 49.91 28.55
N GLU A 826 -12.22 49.36 27.34
CA GLU A 826 -11.32 48.74 26.38
C GLU A 826 -10.33 49.72 25.74
N SER A 827 -9.16 49.22 25.32
CA SER A 827 -8.54 49.69 24.08
C SER A 827 -7.56 48.67 23.49
N ASP A 828 -7.82 48.27 22.25
CA ASP A 828 -6.92 47.58 21.35
C ASP A 828 -5.67 48.42 21.00
N SER A 829 -4.51 47.77 20.87
CA SER A 829 -3.43 48.26 19.99
C SER A 829 -2.53 47.13 19.52
N ASP A 830 -2.58 46.86 18.21
CA ASP A 830 -1.59 46.10 17.43
C ASP A 830 -0.21 46.78 17.47
N CYS A 831 0.87 46.00 17.57
CA CYS A 831 2.20 46.33 17.06
C CYS A 831 3.05 45.05 16.84
N ASP A 832 3.37 44.79 15.58
CA ASP A 832 4.36 43.81 15.11
C ASP A 832 5.80 44.18 15.50
N GLY A 833 6.66 43.17 15.72
CA GLY A 833 8.10 43.38 15.84
C GLY A 833 8.91 42.10 16.11
N GLU A 834 9.54 41.57 15.06
CA GLU A 834 10.40 40.38 15.06
C GLU A 834 11.63 40.49 15.98
N GLY A 835 11.99 39.37 16.65
CA GLY A 835 13.25 39.22 17.37
C GLY A 835 13.54 37.77 17.75
N GLN A 836 14.14 37.01 16.83
CA GLN A 836 14.63 35.64 17.10
C GLN A 836 15.77 35.65 18.13
N ARG A 837 15.58 34.92 19.25
CA ARG A 837 16.70 34.44 20.09
C ARG A 837 16.35 33.09 20.72
N TRP A 838 17.36 32.22 20.75
CA TRP A 838 17.29 30.79 21.02
C TRP A 838 16.78 30.47 22.43
N VAL A 839 15.73 29.64 22.55
CA VAL A 839 15.24 29.07 23.81
C VAL A 839 15.11 27.55 23.68
N SER A 840 15.79 26.83 24.57
CA SER A 840 15.66 25.39 24.79
C SER A 840 14.22 25.05 25.21
N SER A 841 13.45 24.44 24.32
CA SER A 841 12.04 24.10 24.56
C SER A 841 11.90 22.83 25.41
N PHE A 842 11.30 22.95 26.59
CA PHE A 842 10.82 21.81 27.39
C PHE A 842 9.52 21.27 26.78
N TRP A 843 9.44 19.95 26.63
CA TRP A 843 8.24 19.22 26.22
C TRP A 843 7.78 18.37 27.41
N PHE A 844 6.47 18.30 27.66
CA PHE A 844 5.88 17.37 28.64
C PHE A 844 5.02 16.33 27.95
N VAL A 845 4.97 15.13 28.54
CA VAL A 845 4.15 14.00 28.09
C VAL A 845 2.99 13.86 29.06
N HIS A 846 1.77 14.06 28.58
CA HIS A 846 0.54 13.69 29.29
C HIS A 846 -0.16 12.57 28.50
N ASN A 847 -0.39 11.42 29.12
CA ASN A 847 -1.03 10.24 28.51
C ASN A 847 -0.42 9.78 27.16
N GLY A 848 0.90 9.80 27.03
CA GLY A 848 1.60 9.16 25.91
C GLY A 848 1.46 9.86 24.54
N ARG A 849 1.06 11.13 24.49
CA ARG A 849 1.20 11.96 23.27
C ARG A 849 1.96 13.25 23.56
N TRP A 850 2.89 13.59 22.65
CA TRP A 850 3.57 14.87 22.62
C TRP A 850 2.58 15.93 22.15
N VAL A 851 2.23 16.88 23.02
CA VAL A 851 1.40 18.02 22.66
C VAL A 851 2.27 19.27 22.70
N LYS A 852 2.36 19.96 21.57
CA LYS A 852 2.91 21.31 21.49
C LYS A 852 1.83 22.24 22.04
N PRO A 853 2.12 23.20 22.94
CA PRO A 853 1.09 24.14 23.37
C PRO A 853 0.66 24.95 22.15
N GLY A 854 -0.61 24.82 21.76
CA GLY A 854 -1.24 25.58 20.68
C GLY A 854 -2.08 26.70 21.27
N TYR A 855 -2.04 27.84 20.57
CA TYR A 855 -2.74 29.12 20.78
C TYR A 855 -4.12 29.05 21.42
#